data_AF-A0A954YAB6-F1
#
_entry.id   AF-A0A954YAB6-F1
#
_cell.length_a   1.000
_cell.length_b   1.000
_cell.length_c   1.000
_cell.angle_alpha   90.00
_cell.angle_beta   90.00
_cell.angle_gamma   90.00
#
_symmetry.space_group_name_H-M   'P 1'
#
loop_
_entity.id
_entity.type
_entity.pdbx_description
1 polymer ?
#
loop_
_entity_poly.entity_id
_entity_poly.type
_entity_poly.pdbx_seq_one_letter_code
_entity_poly.pdbx_strand_id
1 'polypeptide(L)'
;MVKLSRCFCIGAALLTSAAAWAQIGPDVITADLYQVQNWGSSGGIYAYSVGTVSCNFGDEPLAWHNFDNQRPVIGQNMFRMKDGKFEQLGQSWLKWGFLALNQDFCATCITPPGGGSELGVGCSDPYSASLNGSQSGLGPKRVTNPSTGVVTQSHPTPGSGTIAGRVQVAAVDMDPAQNVGALYFVEGQYLAADDTAAGNGYNNASYRQVWVGAGNTISFDNPGGGQSATQRRKPAIQAWQDYDGSVAIDSVDIVNDGRFYLAYKATDLGGGNWSYEIALYNYTSHRAAKQFTVGVPNGAAISSLGFHDVAYHSGDPYVGTDWTSSTTSNSVSWTANAETDPNTTNALRWGTLYNFRFTGDFDPNQLGLATITMHRPGTPSSVSLSFPAVVDNDDCANKSAISDGVTAFDTSTATTDGPSESSCGGAITSDKWYVYTASCTGDATIGLCGSSFDTRLAIYDGNCPVSANTAIACNDDSCGNASEVTFSVIGGAQYLVRVGGAGVAGSGTIDISCTAVSGVPNDNCANAIPINDGSHSFDNTGATTDGPDEPAGCTEFSYSNIGSDIWYSYTAPCNGDVEVSLCGSNYDTKVGVYDGCPTGTGEVLACDDDGCPSTTRSLLTFSATAGVEYLIRVGGYNGAQGTGTLTVTCTGVGGSCPGDDANDALPVTGLPFSHSGNTADCVDDVDEICGGAASTAADAMYYYQPTVNQSIDVTLCNSGFDTRLYIYENTVTPGSPFACDEDACPTSNRSILQNVAVAAGSTYFIVIDGEAGAEGIYEMSVSVSADPNDPNTGGDNDDCANATPVGDGSFTGSTVGATNDGTATCGSSTTSPDVWFEYTAPVTGDATATTCNGLTDYDTVLSVLNSCGGTQIVCNDDTAGAPAACSLSGLNRKSTVTWSVTSGQTYLIRVSGFNGATGGFQLDISSTGVGLPNDNCANATAVGDGSFSGDTSTATNDGTASCGSSTTTPDVWFEYTAPVTGDATATTCNGVTAYDTVLSVLDSCGGTQIVCNDDDCTGFSSLRSTVTWSITSGQTYLIRVSGFNGLTGAFQLDISSTGTVGPVNDDCANAIAIGIGATNFDTTGATTDGPDEPNACLNAGDSNVGSDIWFSHVATCTGDLTVDLCGSSYDTRVAIYAACPSGSGEVMYCNDDFDCNGNGSVSDDGFVSRVVFPVTSGDAILIRVGGFNAATGAGVLTLSCDSAALFGDLNGDDCVNLADLAGMLAAFGSAPGDANYNPLADLDNDNDVDLGDLSGLLSVFGTGPGC
;
A
#
# COMPACT_ATOMS: atom_id res chain seq x y z
N MET A 1 -16.60 14.81 31.05
CA MET A 1 -17.31 13.88 31.97
C MET A 1 -16.41 12.69 32.29
N VAL A 2 -16.30 12.30 33.55
CA VAL A 2 -15.44 11.18 34.01
C VAL A 2 -16.24 9.88 34.14
N LYS A 3 -15.68 8.75 33.72
CA LYS A 3 -16.11 7.40 34.13
C LYS A 3 -15.31 6.97 35.36
N LEU A 4 -15.96 6.49 36.42
CA LEU A 4 -15.28 5.89 37.58
C LEU A 4 -16.10 4.77 38.24
N SER A 5 -15.39 3.83 38.87
CA SER A 5 -15.89 2.54 39.34
C SER A 5 -14.88 1.90 40.31
N ARG A 6 -15.23 1.15 41.37
CA ARG A 6 -16.52 0.66 41.89
C ARG A 6 -16.49 0.74 43.43
N CYS A 7 -17.62 0.84 44.13
CA CYS A 7 -17.75 0.10 45.40
C CYS A 7 -19.18 -0.14 45.90
N PHE A 8 -19.34 -1.22 46.68
CA PHE A 8 -20.61 -1.77 47.16
C PHE A 8 -20.92 -1.28 48.58
N CYS A 9 -22.15 -0.81 48.84
CA CYS A 9 -22.65 -0.67 50.22
C CYS A 9 -24.18 -0.90 50.26
N ILE A 10 -24.62 -1.86 51.06
CA ILE A 10 -26.04 -2.26 51.13
C ILE A 10 -26.79 -1.34 52.10
N GLY A 11 -27.72 -0.53 51.58
CA GLY A 11 -28.62 0.31 52.38
C GLY A 11 -29.96 0.50 51.67
N ALA A 12 -31.00 -0.23 52.11
CA ALA A 12 -32.30 -0.19 51.45
C ALA A 12 -33.12 1.05 51.83
N ALA A 13 -33.36 1.94 50.87
CA ALA A 13 -34.39 2.98 50.95
C ALA A 13 -35.05 3.17 49.57
N LEU A 14 -36.33 2.83 49.46
CA LEU A 14 -37.15 3.05 48.27
C LEU A 14 -37.53 4.52 48.14
N LEU A 15 -36.90 5.23 47.20
CA LEU A 15 -37.39 6.51 46.66
C LEU A 15 -37.33 6.46 45.13
N THR A 16 -38.49 6.54 44.49
CA THR A 16 -38.63 6.51 43.04
C THR A 16 -38.46 7.91 42.46
N SER A 17 -37.27 8.23 41.95
CA SER A 17 -37.06 9.32 40.99
C SER A 17 -37.02 8.72 39.57
N ALA A 18 -38.02 9.06 38.75
CA ALA A 18 -37.90 8.83 37.32
C ALA A 18 -36.90 9.86 36.77
N ALA A 19 -35.80 9.40 36.19
CA ALA A 19 -34.96 10.27 35.38
C ALA A 19 -35.77 10.71 34.16
N ALA A 20 -35.91 12.03 33.97
CA ALA A 20 -36.37 12.56 32.70
C ALA A 20 -35.26 12.31 31.68
N TRP A 21 -35.59 11.60 30.60
CA TRP A 21 -34.69 11.45 29.47
C TRP A 21 -34.55 12.84 28.81
N ALA A 22 -33.33 13.21 28.42
CA ALA A 22 -33.15 14.41 27.62
C ALA A 22 -33.88 14.24 26.29
N GLN A 23 -34.63 15.27 25.89
CA GLN A 23 -35.37 15.26 24.64
C GLN A 23 -34.41 15.41 23.46
N ILE A 24 -34.54 14.57 22.44
CA ILE A 24 -33.65 14.57 21.26
C ILE A 24 -34.05 15.66 20.27
N GLY A 25 -35.34 15.99 20.19
CA GLY A 25 -35.91 16.85 19.16
C GLY A 25 -35.95 16.15 17.79
N PRO A 26 -36.13 16.91 16.71
CA PRO A 26 -36.00 16.41 15.33
C PRO A 26 -34.54 16.06 14.97
N ASP A 27 -34.31 14.94 14.26
CA ASP A 27 -32.98 14.48 13.80
C ASP A 27 -33.09 13.91 12.38
N VAL A 28 -32.74 14.69 11.33
CA VAL A 28 -32.77 14.22 9.93
C VAL A 28 -31.42 13.73 9.44
N ILE A 29 -31.39 12.46 9.04
CA ILE A 29 -30.21 11.86 8.42
C ILE A 29 -30.46 11.48 6.97
N THR A 30 -29.39 11.47 6.18
CA THR A 30 -29.35 10.64 4.97
C THR A 30 -29.26 9.17 5.39
N ALA A 31 -30.21 8.35 4.98
CA ALA A 31 -30.30 6.94 5.38
C ALA A 31 -29.98 5.97 4.24
N ASP A 32 -30.14 6.39 2.98
CA ASP A 32 -29.76 5.59 1.82
C ASP A 32 -29.49 6.48 0.61
N LEU A 33 -28.51 6.10 -0.19
CA LEU A 33 -28.21 6.61 -1.51
C LEU A 33 -28.50 5.48 -2.50
N TYR A 34 -29.71 5.42 -3.03
CA TYR A 34 -30.27 4.18 -3.61
C TYR A 34 -30.36 4.18 -5.15
N GLN A 35 -30.15 5.33 -5.79
CA GLN A 35 -30.24 5.49 -7.23
C GLN A 35 -29.20 6.49 -7.72
N VAL A 36 -28.71 6.31 -8.95
CA VAL A 36 -27.92 7.31 -9.68
C VAL A 36 -28.57 7.65 -11.01
N GLN A 37 -28.33 8.86 -11.52
CA GLN A 37 -28.77 9.27 -12.85
C GLN A 37 -27.70 10.14 -13.52
N ASN A 38 -27.28 9.72 -14.72
CA ASN A 38 -26.52 10.52 -15.68
C ASN A 38 -27.50 11.38 -16.51
N TRP A 39 -27.23 12.67 -16.66
CA TRP A 39 -28.02 13.64 -17.43
C TRP A 39 -27.44 14.00 -18.80
N GLY A 40 -26.27 13.46 -19.13
CA GLY A 40 -25.47 13.77 -20.31
C GLY A 40 -24.28 14.69 -19.99
N SER A 41 -23.65 15.18 -21.05
CA SER A 41 -22.48 16.05 -20.98
C SER A 41 -22.71 17.41 -21.65
N SER A 42 -21.84 18.37 -21.33
CA SER A 42 -21.70 19.64 -22.05
C SER A 42 -20.33 20.24 -21.80
N GLY A 43 -19.58 20.54 -22.86
CA GLY A 43 -18.32 21.29 -22.74
C GLY A 43 -17.21 20.58 -21.94
N GLY A 44 -17.11 19.25 -22.03
CA GLY A 44 -16.14 18.47 -21.25
C GLY A 44 -16.54 18.21 -19.79
N ILE A 45 -17.76 18.58 -19.40
CA ILE A 45 -18.33 18.32 -18.08
C ILE A 45 -19.47 17.32 -18.20
N TYR A 46 -19.50 16.35 -17.30
CA TYR A 46 -20.57 15.38 -17.11
C TYR A 46 -21.46 15.78 -15.93
N ALA A 47 -22.75 15.41 -15.98
CA ALA A 47 -23.72 15.80 -14.96
C ALA A 47 -24.51 14.64 -14.37
N TYR A 48 -24.56 14.63 -13.04
CA TYR A 48 -25.16 13.56 -12.25
C TYR A 48 -26.14 14.06 -11.19
N SER A 49 -27.00 13.15 -10.74
CA SER A 49 -27.72 13.27 -9.48
C SER A 49 -27.93 11.89 -8.83
N VAL A 50 -28.16 11.89 -7.53
CA VAL A 50 -28.27 10.71 -6.68
C VAL A 50 -29.63 10.72 -5.98
N GLY A 51 -30.30 9.58 -5.90
CA GLY A 51 -31.54 9.39 -5.16
C GLY A 51 -31.24 9.19 -3.68
N THR A 52 -31.94 9.92 -2.82
CA THR A 52 -31.69 9.99 -1.38
C THR A 52 -32.93 9.53 -0.61
N VAL A 53 -32.74 8.79 0.48
CA VAL A 53 -33.78 8.55 1.49
C VAL A 53 -33.39 9.31 2.75
N SER A 54 -34.25 10.20 3.25
CA SER A 54 -34.10 10.76 4.60
C SER A 54 -34.77 9.85 5.64
N CYS A 55 -34.31 9.95 6.88
CA CYS A 55 -34.96 9.36 8.05
C CYS A 55 -34.99 10.36 9.20
N ASN A 56 -36.12 10.44 9.93
CA ASN A 56 -36.16 11.12 11.22
C ASN A 56 -35.89 10.12 12.35
N PHE A 57 -34.73 10.24 12.99
CA PHE A 57 -34.29 9.41 14.12
C PHE A 57 -34.55 10.04 15.49
N GLY A 58 -35.15 11.24 15.50
CA GLY A 58 -35.44 12.02 16.69
C GLY A 58 -36.67 11.53 17.45
N ASP A 59 -37.06 12.27 18.50
CA ASP A 59 -38.28 12.00 19.28
C ASP A 59 -39.44 12.97 18.98
N GLU A 60 -39.22 13.96 18.10
CA GLU A 60 -40.25 14.88 17.58
C GLU A 60 -40.37 14.84 16.04
N PRO A 61 -41.56 15.12 15.47
CA PRO A 61 -41.72 15.33 14.03
C PRO A 61 -40.89 16.51 13.52
N LEU A 62 -40.20 16.31 12.39
CA LEU A 62 -39.36 17.31 11.76
C LEU A 62 -40.13 18.13 10.73
N ALA A 63 -39.93 19.44 10.69
CA ALA A 63 -40.61 20.37 9.79
C ALA A 63 -40.24 20.15 8.32
N TRP A 64 -41.18 19.64 7.53
CA TRP A 64 -41.02 19.42 6.08
C TRP A 64 -41.78 20.47 5.26
N HIS A 65 -41.57 21.73 5.63
CA HIS A 65 -42.33 22.85 5.09
C HIS A 65 -42.07 23.09 3.60
N ASN A 66 -43.10 23.59 2.91
CA ASN A 66 -43.03 23.92 1.50
C ASN A 66 -43.15 25.43 1.29
N PHE A 67 -42.31 25.96 0.39
CA PHE A 67 -42.24 27.36 -0.03
C PHE A 67 -41.77 28.42 0.99
N ASP A 68 -41.34 28.06 2.20
CA ASP A 68 -40.76 29.01 3.17
C ASP A 68 -39.22 28.95 3.30
N ASN A 69 -38.70 29.52 4.39
CA ASN A 69 -37.28 29.61 4.76
C ASN A 69 -36.80 28.50 5.72
N GLN A 70 -37.67 27.59 6.16
CA GLN A 70 -37.36 26.48 7.07
C GLN A 70 -37.41 25.11 6.39
N ARG A 71 -37.81 25.05 5.10
CA ARG A 71 -37.81 23.82 4.30
C ARG A 71 -36.46 23.06 4.39
N PRO A 72 -36.49 21.72 4.37
CA PRO A 72 -35.29 20.93 4.18
C PRO A 72 -34.66 21.11 2.79
N VAL A 73 -33.34 21.04 2.73
CA VAL A 73 -32.56 21.07 1.47
C VAL A 73 -31.56 19.93 1.42
N ILE A 74 -31.24 19.47 0.20
CA ILE A 74 -30.40 18.29 -0.05
C ILE A 74 -29.20 18.68 -0.93
N GLY A 75 -28.00 18.61 -0.37
CA GLY A 75 -26.74 18.69 -1.12
C GLY A 75 -26.33 17.33 -1.67
N GLN A 76 -25.68 17.31 -2.84
CA GLN A 76 -25.04 16.13 -3.42
C GLN A 76 -23.61 16.50 -3.84
N ASN A 77 -22.66 15.62 -3.53
CA ASN A 77 -21.24 15.79 -3.87
C ASN A 77 -20.68 14.48 -4.44
N MET A 78 -19.58 14.55 -5.20
CA MET A 78 -18.86 13.38 -5.73
C MET A 78 -17.36 13.53 -5.51
N PHE A 79 -16.70 12.44 -5.12
CA PHE A 79 -15.31 12.37 -4.70
C PHE A 79 -14.60 11.19 -5.38
N ARG A 80 -13.27 11.28 -5.46
CA ARG A 80 -12.37 10.22 -5.94
C ARG A 80 -11.28 9.99 -4.91
N MET A 81 -10.98 8.73 -4.64
CA MET A 81 -9.75 8.30 -3.99
C MET A 81 -8.83 7.65 -5.05
N LYS A 82 -7.62 8.17 -5.21
CA LYS A 82 -6.61 7.65 -6.16
C LYS A 82 -5.21 8.02 -5.66
N ASP A 83 -4.24 7.13 -5.80
CA ASP A 83 -2.82 7.39 -5.52
C ASP A 83 -2.58 8.01 -4.11
N GLY A 84 -3.31 7.52 -3.10
CA GLY A 84 -3.26 8.01 -1.71
C GLY A 84 -4.01 9.33 -1.44
N LYS A 85 -4.75 9.88 -2.41
CA LYS A 85 -5.37 11.21 -2.35
C LYS A 85 -6.89 11.12 -2.39
N PHE A 86 -7.57 11.89 -1.56
CA PHE A 86 -9.04 11.97 -1.53
C PHE A 86 -9.53 13.36 -1.96
N GLU A 87 -10.03 13.48 -3.19
CA GLU A 87 -10.34 14.75 -3.86
C GLU A 87 -11.84 14.88 -4.16
N GLN A 88 -12.42 16.07 -3.96
CA GLN A 88 -13.79 16.35 -4.38
C GLN A 88 -13.83 16.75 -5.86
N LEU A 89 -14.37 15.87 -6.69
CA LEU A 89 -14.51 16.07 -8.13
C LEU A 89 -15.70 16.98 -8.51
N GLY A 90 -16.74 17.00 -7.67
CA GLY A 90 -17.98 17.67 -8.04
C GLY A 90 -18.93 17.97 -6.88
N GLN A 91 -19.80 18.94 -7.13
CA GLN A 91 -20.86 19.38 -6.22
C GLN A 91 -22.12 19.76 -6.99
N SER A 92 -23.29 19.66 -6.35
CA SER A 92 -24.56 20.16 -6.90
C SER A 92 -24.99 21.49 -6.29
N TRP A 93 -25.96 22.14 -6.94
CA TRP A 93 -26.91 23.00 -6.23
C TRP A 93 -27.86 22.16 -5.39
N LEU A 94 -28.54 22.78 -4.43
CA LEU A 94 -29.37 22.09 -3.47
C LEU A 94 -30.74 21.75 -4.04
N LYS A 95 -31.18 20.50 -3.87
CA LYS A 95 -32.58 20.14 -4.05
C LYS A 95 -33.38 20.70 -2.90
N TRP A 96 -34.46 21.43 -3.20
CA TRP A 96 -35.40 21.93 -2.20
C TRP A 96 -36.49 20.91 -1.91
N GLY A 97 -36.67 20.52 -0.64
CA GLY A 97 -37.77 19.69 -0.17
C GLY A 97 -39.13 20.34 -0.44
N PHE A 98 -40.18 19.52 -0.59
CA PHE A 98 -41.53 20.01 -0.85
C PHE A 98 -42.67 19.22 -0.17
N LEU A 99 -42.45 17.95 0.18
CA LEU A 99 -43.41 17.08 0.87
C LEU A 99 -42.68 15.84 1.40
N ALA A 100 -42.98 15.39 2.62
CA ALA A 100 -42.51 14.12 3.17
C ALA A 100 -43.52 12.98 2.95
N LEU A 101 -43.09 11.88 2.34
CA LEU A 101 -43.95 10.72 2.06
C LEU A 101 -44.26 9.85 3.29
N ASN A 102 -43.49 9.98 4.38
CA ASN A 102 -43.70 9.29 5.65
C ASN A 102 -43.89 7.75 5.52
N GLN A 103 -42.84 7.07 5.05
CA GLN A 103 -42.81 5.61 4.86
C GLN A 103 -42.05 4.86 5.97
N ASP A 104 -42.18 3.53 6.03
CA ASP A 104 -41.61 2.65 7.06
C ASP A 104 -40.15 2.18 6.83
N PHE A 105 -39.32 2.88 6.04
CA PHE A 105 -37.97 2.39 5.70
C PHE A 105 -36.98 2.44 6.88
N CYS A 106 -37.10 3.44 7.77
CA CYS A 106 -36.19 3.60 8.91
C CYS A 106 -36.59 2.69 10.07
N ALA A 107 -37.88 2.74 10.41
CA ALA A 107 -38.55 2.02 11.48
C ALA A 107 -40.06 2.03 11.17
N THR A 108 -40.88 1.53 12.10
CA THR A 108 -42.34 1.75 12.04
C THR A 108 -42.64 3.25 12.15
N CYS A 109 -43.16 3.83 11.07
CA CYS A 109 -43.39 5.27 10.96
C CYS A 109 -44.52 5.73 11.89
N ILE A 110 -44.19 6.63 12.81
CA ILE A 110 -45.17 7.35 13.63
C ILE A 110 -45.67 8.54 12.80
N THR A 111 -46.77 8.33 12.06
CA THR A 111 -47.34 9.35 11.17
C THR A 111 -47.55 10.69 11.90
N PRO A 112 -46.97 11.80 11.42
CA PRO A 112 -46.96 13.05 12.15
C PRO A 112 -48.29 13.82 12.01
N PRO A 113 -48.64 14.71 12.97
CA PRO A 113 -49.90 15.46 12.95
C PRO A 113 -50.10 16.33 11.70
N GLY A 114 -49.03 16.91 11.16
CA GLY A 114 -49.04 17.69 9.91
C GLY A 114 -49.08 16.84 8.63
N GLY A 115 -48.97 15.51 8.73
CA GLY A 115 -48.84 14.63 7.57
C GLY A 115 -47.62 15.01 6.73
N GLY A 116 -47.76 15.13 5.42
CA GLY A 116 -46.62 15.38 4.51
C GLY A 116 -45.95 16.77 4.60
N SER A 117 -46.37 17.66 5.51
CA SER A 117 -45.60 18.87 5.87
C SER A 117 -44.64 18.64 7.05
N GLU A 118 -44.56 17.42 7.55
CA GLU A 118 -43.69 16.97 8.64
C GLU A 118 -43.10 15.58 8.27
N LEU A 119 -41.88 15.26 8.72
CA LEU A 119 -41.34 13.90 8.70
C LEU A 119 -41.45 13.31 10.12
N GLY A 120 -42.34 12.35 10.30
CA GLY A 120 -42.64 11.76 11.61
C GLY A 120 -41.50 10.90 12.16
N VAL A 121 -41.56 10.64 13.47
CA VAL A 121 -40.57 9.83 14.18
C VAL A 121 -40.50 8.42 13.59
N GLY A 122 -39.29 7.97 13.23
CA GLY A 122 -39.06 6.68 12.58
C GLY A 122 -39.51 6.61 11.12
N CYS A 123 -40.04 7.69 10.55
CA CYS A 123 -40.49 7.74 9.16
C CYS A 123 -39.35 8.12 8.20
N SER A 124 -39.48 7.67 6.94
CA SER A 124 -38.60 8.03 5.82
C SER A 124 -39.27 8.88 4.74
N ASP A 125 -38.49 9.70 4.03
CA ASP A 125 -38.89 10.34 2.77
C ASP A 125 -37.86 10.08 1.63
N PRO A 126 -38.23 9.32 0.57
CA PRO A 126 -37.37 9.07 -0.57
C PRO A 126 -37.55 10.10 -1.71
N TYR A 127 -36.46 10.76 -2.12
CA TYR A 127 -36.36 11.46 -3.41
C TYR A 127 -35.59 10.63 -4.43
N SER A 128 -36.11 10.53 -5.66
CA SER A 128 -35.40 9.86 -6.75
C SER A 128 -34.27 10.73 -7.30
N ALA A 129 -33.29 10.10 -7.96
CA ALA A 129 -32.20 10.81 -8.63
C ALA A 129 -32.75 11.85 -9.63
N SER A 130 -33.86 11.52 -10.32
CA SER A 130 -34.54 12.43 -11.24
C SER A 130 -35.14 13.66 -10.56
N LEU A 131 -35.72 13.51 -9.36
CA LEU A 131 -36.24 14.63 -8.57
C LEU A 131 -35.09 15.50 -8.04
N ASN A 132 -34.03 14.87 -7.54
CA ASN A 132 -32.85 15.55 -7.01
C ASN A 132 -32.04 16.30 -8.07
N GLY A 133 -32.11 15.88 -9.35
CA GLY A 133 -31.52 16.58 -10.50
C GLY A 133 -32.47 17.48 -11.28
N SER A 134 -33.68 17.79 -10.78
CA SER A 134 -34.70 18.55 -11.53
C SER A 134 -34.52 20.07 -11.41
N GLN A 135 -34.38 20.76 -12.56
CA GLN A 135 -34.05 22.19 -12.64
C GLN A 135 -35.01 23.12 -11.88
N SER A 136 -36.31 22.77 -11.80
CA SER A 136 -37.30 23.58 -11.09
C SER A 136 -37.27 23.41 -9.57
N GLY A 137 -36.45 22.48 -9.05
CA GLY A 137 -36.29 22.22 -7.62
C GLY A 137 -34.89 22.51 -7.09
N LEU A 138 -34.00 23.12 -7.89
CA LEU A 138 -32.61 23.39 -7.54
C LEU A 138 -32.38 24.87 -7.19
N GLY A 139 -31.68 25.12 -6.07
CA GLY A 139 -31.24 26.45 -5.62
C GLY A 139 -29.78 26.44 -5.14
N PRO A 140 -29.01 27.53 -5.29
CA PRO A 140 -27.56 27.51 -5.05
C PRO A 140 -27.21 27.35 -3.57
N LYS A 141 -26.07 26.71 -3.25
CA LYS A 141 -25.60 26.54 -1.85
C LYS A 141 -25.54 27.87 -1.07
N ARG A 142 -25.26 28.98 -1.77
CA ARG A 142 -25.12 30.33 -1.20
C ARG A 142 -26.38 30.96 -0.59
N VAL A 143 -27.58 30.45 -0.90
CA VAL A 143 -28.84 30.94 -0.31
C VAL A 143 -29.22 30.21 0.99
N THR A 144 -28.39 29.27 1.45
CA THR A 144 -28.61 28.52 2.69
C THR A 144 -27.57 28.92 3.73
N ASN A 145 -28.01 29.07 4.97
CA ASN A 145 -27.14 29.08 6.12
C ASN A 145 -27.00 27.65 6.67
N PRO A 146 -25.87 26.95 6.44
CA PRO A 146 -25.67 25.57 6.88
C PRO A 146 -25.61 25.43 8.41
N SER A 147 -25.16 26.45 9.14
CA SER A 147 -25.08 26.43 10.61
C SER A 147 -26.42 26.64 11.31
N THR A 148 -27.49 26.91 10.55
CA THR A 148 -28.85 27.04 11.11
C THR A 148 -29.93 26.36 10.27
N GLY A 149 -29.58 25.65 9.19
CA GLY A 149 -30.50 25.08 8.20
C GLY A 149 -31.43 26.07 7.46
N VAL A 150 -31.32 27.39 7.69
CA VAL A 150 -32.28 28.39 7.17
C VAL A 150 -31.95 28.78 5.73
N VAL A 151 -32.96 28.83 4.86
CA VAL A 151 -32.81 29.20 3.44
C VAL A 151 -33.46 30.55 3.11
N THR A 152 -32.87 31.35 2.22
CA THR A 152 -33.55 32.56 1.71
C THR A 152 -34.57 32.18 0.63
N GLN A 153 -35.80 32.67 0.74
CA GLN A 153 -36.90 32.30 -0.18
C GLN A 153 -36.70 32.76 -1.64
N SER A 154 -35.79 33.70 -1.91
CA SER A 154 -35.48 34.20 -3.25
C SER A 154 -34.17 33.60 -3.78
N HIS A 155 -34.22 32.90 -4.91
CA HIS A 155 -33.03 32.41 -5.60
C HIS A 155 -33.17 32.51 -7.12
N PRO A 156 -32.06 32.57 -7.88
CA PRO A 156 -32.09 32.35 -9.33
C PRO A 156 -32.29 30.86 -9.62
N THR A 157 -32.95 30.53 -10.73
CA THR A 157 -32.94 29.17 -11.28
C THR A 157 -31.61 28.88 -11.99
N PRO A 158 -31.11 27.62 -12.02
CA PRO A 158 -29.79 27.30 -12.57
C PRO A 158 -29.62 27.55 -14.09
N GLY A 159 -30.72 27.79 -14.81
CA GLY A 159 -30.78 27.78 -16.27
C GLY A 159 -31.31 26.45 -16.82
N SER A 160 -31.48 26.36 -18.15
CA SER A 160 -32.11 25.20 -18.80
C SER A 160 -31.11 24.20 -19.41
N GLY A 161 -29.86 24.20 -18.94
CA GLY A 161 -28.77 23.39 -19.52
C GLY A 161 -28.72 21.94 -19.03
N THR A 162 -28.07 21.08 -19.81
CA THR A 162 -27.84 19.65 -19.49
C THR A 162 -27.13 19.46 -18.14
N ILE A 163 -26.16 20.33 -17.83
CA ILE A 163 -25.31 20.21 -16.64
C ILE A 163 -25.72 21.16 -15.48
N ALA A 164 -26.59 22.14 -15.73
CA ALA A 164 -26.84 23.24 -14.80
C ALA A 164 -27.37 22.76 -13.44
N GLY A 165 -26.80 23.27 -12.34
CA GLY A 165 -27.21 22.97 -10.95
C GLY A 165 -27.02 21.52 -10.48
N ARG A 166 -26.60 20.60 -11.34
CA ARG A 166 -26.37 19.17 -11.02
C ARG A 166 -24.97 18.95 -10.46
N VAL A 167 -24.66 17.73 -10.01
CA VAL A 167 -23.28 17.35 -9.69
C VAL A 167 -22.49 17.39 -11.00
N GLN A 168 -21.61 18.38 -11.13
CA GLN A 168 -20.75 18.55 -12.30
C GLN A 168 -19.37 17.97 -12.02
N VAL A 169 -18.88 17.11 -12.92
CA VAL A 169 -17.55 16.49 -12.85
C VAL A 169 -16.89 16.60 -14.23
N ALA A 170 -15.57 16.83 -14.30
CA ALA A 170 -14.86 16.91 -15.58
C ALA A 170 -14.74 15.52 -16.24
N ALA A 171 -14.70 15.50 -17.58
CA ALA A 171 -14.70 14.25 -18.33
C ALA A 171 -13.45 13.39 -18.12
N VAL A 172 -12.30 14.04 -17.88
CA VAL A 172 -11.02 13.38 -17.61
C VAL A 172 -11.02 12.64 -16.27
N ASP A 173 -11.76 13.11 -15.27
CA ASP A 173 -11.87 12.44 -13.96
C ASP A 173 -12.84 11.25 -13.99
N MET A 174 -13.67 11.14 -15.04
CA MET A 174 -14.63 10.05 -15.24
C MET A 174 -14.18 9.03 -16.30
N ASP A 175 -12.95 9.14 -16.80
CA ASP A 175 -12.36 8.20 -17.76
C ASP A 175 -11.64 7.07 -17.01
N PRO A 176 -12.13 5.81 -17.02
CA PRO A 176 -11.48 4.70 -16.32
C PRO A 176 -10.07 4.40 -16.83
N ALA A 177 -9.75 4.72 -18.08
CA ALA A 177 -8.41 4.49 -18.64
C ALA A 177 -7.38 5.49 -18.11
N GLN A 178 -7.80 6.70 -17.70
CA GLN A 178 -6.93 7.72 -17.08
C GLN A 178 -6.91 7.61 -15.54
N ASN A 179 -7.89 6.89 -14.97
CA ASN A 179 -8.11 6.75 -13.53
C ASN A 179 -8.09 5.27 -13.09
N VAL A 180 -7.18 4.48 -13.67
CA VAL A 180 -6.91 3.10 -13.22
C VAL A 180 -6.61 3.11 -11.70
N GLY A 181 -7.20 2.17 -10.97
CA GLY A 181 -7.09 2.06 -9.51
C GLY A 181 -7.93 3.05 -8.70
N ALA A 182 -8.64 3.99 -9.32
CA ALA A 182 -9.44 4.98 -8.60
C ALA A 182 -10.75 4.41 -8.02
N LEU A 183 -11.03 4.73 -6.75
CA LEU A 183 -12.34 4.50 -6.13
C LEU A 183 -13.15 5.81 -6.15
N TYR A 184 -14.47 5.70 -6.33
CA TYR A 184 -15.35 6.86 -6.42
C TYR A 184 -16.47 6.78 -5.38
N PHE A 185 -16.85 7.93 -4.85
CA PHE A 185 -17.85 8.04 -3.79
C PHE A 185 -18.83 9.17 -4.10
N VAL A 186 -20.10 8.96 -3.78
CA VAL A 186 -21.12 10.01 -3.79
C VAL A 186 -21.64 10.25 -2.37
N GLU A 187 -21.97 11.50 -2.09
CA GLU A 187 -22.51 11.95 -0.81
C GLU A 187 -23.90 12.57 -1.01
N GLY A 188 -24.79 12.33 -0.05
CA GLY A 188 -26.00 13.14 0.15
C GLY A 188 -25.98 13.75 1.55
N GLN A 189 -26.36 15.02 1.65
CA GLN A 189 -26.49 15.74 2.93
C GLN A 189 -27.84 16.44 2.99
N TYR A 190 -28.63 16.19 4.04
CA TYR A 190 -29.81 16.98 4.37
C TYR A 190 -29.44 18.15 5.31
N LEU A 191 -30.12 19.28 5.18
CA LEU A 191 -30.13 20.34 6.18
C LEU A 191 -31.59 20.74 6.44
N ALA A 192 -31.98 20.84 7.70
CA ALA A 192 -33.26 21.37 8.15
C ALA A 192 -33.06 22.29 9.36
N ALA A 193 -33.88 23.33 9.47
CA ALA A 193 -33.63 24.41 10.44
C ALA A 193 -33.91 24.02 11.89
N ASP A 194 -34.89 23.15 12.12
CA ASP A 194 -35.29 22.62 13.42
C ASP A 194 -34.39 21.47 13.88
N ASP A 195 -33.94 20.61 12.97
CA ASP A 195 -32.85 19.63 13.19
C ASP A 195 -31.56 20.29 13.71
N THR A 196 -31.12 21.36 13.05
CA THR A 196 -29.92 22.09 13.47
C THR A 196 -30.17 22.86 14.78
N ALA A 197 -31.38 23.38 15.00
CA ALA A 197 -31.76 24.02 16.28
C ALA A 197 -31.87 23.03 17.45
N ALA A 198 -32.14 21.75 17.19
CA ALA A 198 -32.09 20.67 18.18
C ALA A 198 -30.65 20.18 18.47
N GLY A 199 -29.66 20.64 17.71
CA GLY A 199 -28.26 20.24 17.85
C GLY A 199 -27.87 18.98 17.08
N ASN A 200 -28.76 18.42 16.25
CA ASN A 200 -28.52 17.15 15.54
C ASN A 200 -27.81 17.31 14.18
N GLY A 201 -27.68 18.55 13.69
CA GLY A 201 -27.18 18.91 12.35
C GLY A 201 -25.74 18.52 11.98
N TYR A 202 -25.07 17.64 12.73
CA TYR A 202 -23.75 17.08 12.40
C TYR A 202 -23.77 15.62 11.93
N ASN A 203 -24.91 14.92 11.97
CA ASN A 203 -25.03 13.52 11.52
C ASN A 203 -25.73 13.36 10.15
N ASN A 204 -25.98 14.48 9.44
CA ASN A 204 -26.96 14.58 8.37
C ASN A 204 -26.45 14.23 6.95
N ALA A 205 -25.15 13.99 6.80
CA ALA A 205 -24.56 13.44 5.58
C ALA A 205 -24.37 11.92 5.61
N SER A 206 -24.29 11.30 4.43
CA SER A 206 -23.90 9.90 4.25
C SER A 206 -23.27 9.71 2.89
N TYR A 207 -22.33 8.77 2.78
CA TYR A 207 -21.66 8.44 1.52
C TYR A 207 -21.98 7.01 1.05
N ARG A 208 -21.75 6.74 -0.24
CA ARG A 208 -21.79 5.40 -0.84
C ARG A 208 -20.76 5.32 -1.97
N GLN A 209 -20.00 4.22 -2.02
CA GLN A 209 -19.10 3.94 -3.14
C GLN A 209 -19.90 3.73 -4.43
N VAL A 210 -19.40 4.25 -5.55
CA VAL A 210 -19.99 4.12 -6.88
C VAL A 210 -18.92 3.65 -7.87
N TRP A 211 -19.29 2.78 -8.81
CA TRP A 211 -18.40 2.34 -9.88
C TRP A 211 -18.58 3.21 -11.12
N VAL A 212 -17.47 3.53 -11.79
CA VAL A 212 -17.44 4.32 -13.03
C VAL A 212 -17.17 3.40 -14.21
N GLY A 213 -18.09 3.38 -15.17
CA GLY A 213 -18.01 2.57 -16.39
C GLY A 213 -17.85 3.42 -17.65
N ALA A 214 -17.57 2.74 -18.76
CA ALA A 214 -17.44 3.36 -20.07
C ALA A 214 -18.65 4.26 -20.43
N GLY A 215 -18.39 5.32 -21.21
CA GLY A 215 -19.44 6.24 -21.66
C GLY A 215 -20.06 7.09 -20.55
N ASN A 216 -19.30 7.39 -19.48
CA ASN A 216 -19.76 8.17 -18.34
C ASN A 216 -20.93 7.52 -17.59
N THR A 217 -20.89 6.20 -17.44
CA THR A 217 -21.86 5.49 -16.62
C THR A 217 -21.37 5.45 -15.18
N ILE A 218 -22.29 5.65 -14.22
CA ILE A 218 -22.01 5.37 -12.81
C ILE A 218 -23.06 4.40 -12.29
N SER A 219 -22.66 3.47 -11.43
CA SER A 219 -23.54 2.44 -10.86
C SER A 219 -23.22 2.15 -9.40
N PHE A 220 -24.23 1.76 -8.62
CA PHE A 220 -24.04 1.14 -7.31
C PHE A 220 -23.88 -0.38 -7.38
N ASP A 221 -24.07 -0.98 -8.56
CA ASP A 221 -23.75 -2.37 -8.83
C ASP A 221 -22.26 -2.51 -9.16
N ASN A 222 -21.59 -3.41 -8.44
CA ASN A 222 -20.20 -3.80 -8.69
C ASN A 222 -20.11 -4.61 -10.00
N PRO A 223 -19.14 -4.35 -10.91
CA PRO A 223 -18.90 -5.18 -12.08
C PRO A 223 -18.69 -6.67 -11.77
N GLY A 224 -18.11 -7.01 -10.61
CA GLY A 224 -17.96 -8.39 -10.13
C GLY A 224 -19.20 -8.98 -9.43
N GLY A 225 -20.31 -8.24 -9.35
CA GLY A 225 -21.53 -8.62 -8.65
C GLY A 225 -21.66 -8.04 -7.23
N GLY A 226 -22.90 -7.84 -6.80
CA GLY A 226 -23.24 -7.19 -5.52
C GLY A 226 -23.38 -5.67 -5.62
N GLN A 227 -23.74 -5.02 -4.51
CA GLN A 227 -23.83 -3.56 -4.40
C GLN A 227 -23.06 -3.06 -3.19
N SER A 228 -22.49 -1.84 -3.28
CA SER A 228 -21.96 -1.11 -2.12
C SER A 228 -23.08 -0.80 -1.12
N ALA A 229 -22.75 -0.59 0.16
CA ALA A 229 -23.70 -0.11 1.17
C ALA A 229 -23.56 1.41 1.40
N THR A 230 -24.66 2.10 1.72
CA THR A 230 -24.58 3.48 2.23
C THR A 230 -24.03 3.50 3.65
N GLN A 231 -22.96 4.26 3.85
CA GLN A 231 -22.36 4.52 5.14
C GLN A 231 -23.10 5.67 5.82
N ARG A 232 -24.11 5.28 6.62
CA ARG A 232 -25.06 6.19 7.27
C ARG A 232 -24.36 7.09 8.29
N ARG A 233 -24.77 8.36 8.33
CA ARG A 233 -24.27 9.42 9.24
C ARG A 233 -22.77 9.77 9.07
N LYS A 234 -22.11 9.26 8.03
CA LYS A 234 -20.71 9.54 7.71
C LYS A 234 -20.58 10.48 6.50
N PRO A 235 -20.07 11.73 6.62
CA PRO A 235 -19.68 12.52 5.45
C PRO A 235 -18.59 11.80 4.63
N ALA A 236 -18.52 12.09 3.33
CA ALA A 236 -17.66 11.33 2.41
C ALA A 236 -16.16 11.43 2.68
N ILE A 237 -15.68 12.47 3.38
CA ILE A 237 -14.27 12.54 3.82
C ILE A 237 -13.87 11.35 4.72
N GLN A 238 -14.81 10.75 5.45
CA GLN A 238 -14.56 9.53 6.23
C GLN A 238 -14.37 8.27 5.35
N ALA A 239 -14.78 8.32 4.07
CA ALA A 239 -14.49 7.25 3.12
C ALA A 239 -12.98 7.09 2.86
N TRP A 240 -12.17 8.13 3.12
CA TRP A 240 -10.72 8.01 3.02
C TRP A 240 -10.18 7.07 4.10
N GLN A 241 -10.49 7.33 5.38
CA GLN A 241 -10.11 6.44 6.49
C GLN A 241 -10.77 5.06 6.43
N ASP A 242 -12.04 4.97 6.02
CA ASP A 242 -12.75 3.69 5.92
C ASP A 242 -12.16 2.73 4.86
N TYR A 243 -11.33 3.24 3.93
CA TYR A 243 -10.68 2.45 2.86
C TYR A 243 -9.13 2.53 2.91
N ASP A 244 -8.55 3.36 3.78
CA ASP A 244 -7.11 3.57 3.95
C ASP A 244 -6.84 3.86 5.43
N GLY A 245 -6.54 2.81 6.20
CA GLY A 245 -6.41 2.88 7.66
C GLY A 245 -5.28 3.79 8.17
N SER A 246 -4.31 4.13 7.31
CA SER A 246 -3.24 5.08 7.66
C SER A 246 -3.68 6.55 7.64
N VAL A 247 -4.96 6.83 7.38
CA VAL A 247 -5.53 8.17 7.33
C VAL A 247 -6.04 8.56 8.71
N ALA A 248 -5.45 9.59 9.28
CA ALA A 248 -5.94 10.24 10.48
C ALA A 248 -7.01 11.27 10.11
N ILE A 249 -8.10 11.34 10.88
CA ILE A 249 -9.18 12.33 10.71
C ILE A 249 -9.68 12.85 12.06
N ASP A 250 -9.91 14.16 12.12
CA ASP A 250 -10.57 14.82 13.25
C ASP A 250 -11.50 15.94 12.76
N SER A 251 -12.21 16.59 13.68
CA SER A 251 -13.15 17.66 13.39
C SER A 251 -13.07 18.77 14.43
N VAL A 252 -13.32 20.01 14.00
CA VAL A 252 -13.43 21.14 14.91
C VAL A 252 -14.74 21.89 14.70
N ASP A 253 -15.42 22.16 15.82
CA ASP A 253 -16.70 22.86 15.86
C ASP A 253 -16.50 24.33 16.22
N ILE A 254 -17.05 25.21 15.40
CA ILE A 254 -17.06 26.65 15.69
C ILE A 254 -18.37 26.98 16.40
N VAL A 255 -18.27 27.40 17.67
CA VAL A 255 -19.41 27.79 18.50
C VAL A 255 -20.27 28.84 17.78
N ASN A 256 -21.58 28.60 17.72
CA ASN A 256 -22.57 29.41 16.98
C ASN A 256 -22.32 29.54 15.46
N ASP A 257 -21.52 28.65 14.87
CA ASP A 257 -21.44 28.44 13.42
C ASP A 257 -21.47 26.93 13.11
N GLY A 258 -20.40 26.32 12.61
CA GLY A 258 -20.44 24.90 12.22
C GLY A 258 -19.08 24.22 12.18
N ARG A 259 -19.07 23.01 11.64
CA ARG A 259 -17.96 22.05 11.69
C ARG A 259 -17.06 22.11 10.46
N PHE A 260 -15.77 21.88 10.69
CA PHE A 260 -14.81 21.42 9.69
C PHE A 260 -14.32 20.00 10.04
N TYR A 261 -14.00 19.18 9.04
CA TYR A 261 -13.20 17.97 9.19
C TYR A 261 -11.83 18.18 8.55
N LEU A 262 -10.78 17.71 9.22
CA LEU A 262 -9.42 17.62 8.71
C LEU A 262 -9.06 16.13 8.63
N ALA A 263 -8.78 15.63 7.43
CA ALA A 263 -8.18 14.32 7.24
C ALA A 263 -6.79 14.49 6.63
N TYR A 264 -5.85 13.63 6.97
CA TYR A 264 -4.54 13.60 6.32
C TYR A 264 -3.95 12.20 6.25
N LYS A 265 -3.07 12.03 5.27
CA LYS A 265 -2.15 10.90 5.15
C LYS A 265 -0.74 11.43 5.08
N ALA A 266 0.13 10.87 5.91
CA ALA A 266 1.58 10.97 5.75
C ALA A 266 2.08 9.67 5.09
N THR A 267 3.03 9.79 4.18
CA THR A 267 3.67 8.65 3.52
C THR A 267 5.18 8.84 3.58
N ASP A 268 5.88 7.89 4.19
CA ASP A 268 7.34 7.88 4.21
C ASP A 268 7.87 7.67 2.78
N LEU A 269 8.87 8.47 2.41
CA LEU A 269 9.57 8.40 1.12
C LEU A 269 11.00 7.86 1.27
N GLY A 270 11.42 7.52 2.48
CA GLY A 270 12.78 7.16 2.84
C GLY A 270 13.67 8.38 3.15
N GLY A 271 14.76 8.14 3.89
CA GLY A 271 15.75 9.16 4.22
C GLY A 271 15.20 10.33 5.04
N GLY A 272 14.18 10.09 5.86
CA GLY A 272 13.51 11.12 6.68
C GLY A 272 12.58 12.07 5.90
N ASN A 273 12.38 11.84 4.60
CA ASN A 273 11.45 12.63 3.79
C ASN A 273 10.04 12.04 3.81
N TRP A 274 9.04 12.89 4.00
CA TRP A 274 7.63 12.50 4.07
C TRP A 274 6.80 13.29 3.05
N SER A 275 5.84 12.61 2.43
CA SER A 275 4.77 13.24 1.66
C SER A 275 3.53 13.41 2.52
N TYR A 276 2.98 14.63 2.50
CA TYR A 276 1.78 15.01 3.24
C TYR A 276 0.67 15.32 2.24
N GLU A 277 -0.40 14.52 2.26
CA GLU A 277 -1.66 14.83 1.57
C GLU A 277 -2.71 15.14 2.64
N ILE A 278 -3.35 16.32 2.54
CA ILE A 278 -4.28 16.85 3.53
C ILE A 278 -5.58 17.21 2.83
N ALA A 279 -6.72 16.87 3.43
CA ALA A 279 -8.06 17.24 2.98
C ALA A 279 -8.78 18.02 4.09
N LEU A 280 -9.21 19.25 3.80
CA LEU A 280 -10.02 20.06 4.70
C LEU A 280 -11.43 20.20 4.15
N TYR A 281 -12.41 19.58 4.82
CA TYR A 281 -13.82 19.63 4.45
C TYR A 281 -14.58 20.62 5.34
N ASN A 282 -15.11 21.70 4.76
CA ASN A 282 -16.09 22.53 5.45
C ASN A 282 -17.45 21.83 5.38
N TYR A 283 -17.87 21.25 6.50
CA TYR A 283 -19.10 20.49 6.58
C TYR A 283 -20.32 21.39 6.73
N THR A 284 -20.30 22.29 7.72
CA THR A 284 -21.46 23.14 8.07
C THR A 284 -21.12 24.58 8.47
N SER A 285 -19.86 25.03 8.38
CA SER A 285 -19.51 26.43 8.69
C SER A 285 -20.00 27.40 7.61
N HIS A 286 -20.91 28.30 7.97
CA HIS A 286 -21.34 29.40 7.10
C HIS A 286 -20.26 30.48 6.97
N ARG A 287 -19.41 30.62 8.00
CA ARG A 287 -18.34 31.61 8.00
C ARG A 287 -17.23 31.28 7.00
N ALA A 288 -17.04 30.01 6.64
CA ALA A 288 -16.07 29.53 5.63
C ALA A 288 -14.61 29.85 5.97
N ALA A 289 -13.65 29.18 5.32
CA ALA A 289 -12.22 29.49 5.49
C ALA A 289 -11.65 30.28 4.29
N LYS A 290 -10.65 31.13 4.53
CA LYS A 290 -9.91 31.89 3.50
C LYS A 290 -8.41 31.61 3.49
N GLN A 291 -7.91 30.89 4.49
CA GLN A 291 -6.53 30.46 4.59
C GLN A 291 -6.47 29.23 5.49
N PHE A 292 -5.55 28.33 5.16
CA PHE A 292 -5.19 27.17 5.94
C PHE A 292 -3.68 27.19 6.15
N THR A 293 -3.24 26.97 7.38
CA THR A 293 -1.83 27.00 7.78
C THR A 293 -1.51 25.74 8.56
N VAL A 294 -0.44 25.06 8.19
CA VAL A 294 0.12 23.89 8.85
C VAL A 294 1.39 24.34 9.58
N GLY A 295 1.45 24.16 10.90
CA GLY A 295 2.70 24.31 11.63
C GLY A 295 3.67 23.19 11.25
N VAL A 296 4.95 23.52 11.06
CA VAL A 296 6.02 22.54 10.76
C VAL A 296 7.25 22.83 11.62
N PRO A 297 8.17 21.86 11.82
CA PRO A 297 9.40 22.08 12.56
C PRO A 297 10.20 23.27 12.04
N ASN A 298 10.82 24.02 12.96
CA ASN A 298 11.50 25.26 12.59
C ASN A 298 12.81 25.00 11.85
N GLY A 299 12.82 25.25 10.54
CA GLY A 299 13.95 24.99 9.63
C GLY A 299 13.67 23.93 8.58
N ALA A 300 12.53 23.23 8.64
CA ALA A 300 12.16 22.13 7.76
C ALA A 300 12.25 22.47 6.26
N ALA A 301 12.81 21.55 5.47
CA ALA A 301 12.95 21.61 4.02
C ALA A 301 11.62 21.31 3.29
N ILE A 302 10.71 22.29 3.27
CA ILE A 302 9.43 22.17 2.57
C ILE A 302 9.59 22.25 1.04
N SER A 303 9.01 21.28 0.35
CA SER A 303 8.98 21.18 -1.11
C SER A 303 7.62 20.67 -1.64
N SER A 304 7.49 20.49 -2.95
CA SER A 304 6.33 19.88 -3.63
C SER A 304 4.94 20.46 -3.27
N LEU A 305 4.86 21.77 -2.99
CA LEU A 305 3.61 22.40 -2.61
C LEU A 305 2.55 22.29 -3.71
N GLY A 306 1.38 21.79 -3.36
CA GLY A 306 0.23 21.68 -4.24
C GLY A 306 -1.08 22.06 -3.56
N PHE A 307 -2.10 22.27 -4.38
CA PHE A 307 -3.45 22.65 -4.00
C PHE A 307 -4.44 22.04 -5.00
N HIS A 308 -5.66 21.72 -4.56
CA HIS A 308 -6.77 21.37 -5.43
C HIS A 308 -8.11 21.73 -4.76
N ASP A 309 -9.05 22.29 -5.52
CA ASP A 309 -10.40 22.63 -5.06
C ASP A 309 -11.49 22.19 -6.05
N VAL A 310 -12.72 22.12 -5.54
CA VAL A 310 -13.89 21.80 -6.36
C VAL A 310 -14.42 23.04 -7.07
N ALA A 311 -14.65 22.93 -8.38
CA ALA A 311 -15.16 24.03 -9.19
C ALA A 311 -16.54 24.55 -8.72
N TYR A 312 -16.70 25.88 -8.71
CA TYR A 312 -18.01 26.54 -8.61
C TYR A 312 -18.60 26.76 -10.01
N HIS A 313 -19.92 26.59 -10.16
CA HIS A 313 -20.55 26.52 -11.48
C HIS A 313 -21.96 27.13 -11.54
N SER A 314 -22.60 27.02 -12.71
CA SER A 314 -24.02 27.37 -12.92
C SER A 314 -24.42 28.81 -12.56
N GLY A 315 -23.48 29.75 -12.57
CA GLY A 315 -23.72 31.15 -12.22
C GLY A 315 -23.65 31.44 -10.72
N ASP A 316 -22.94 30.62 -9.94
CA ASP A 316 -22.37 31.10 -8.67
C ASP A 316 -21.36 32.25 -8.92
N PRO A 317 -21.30 33.26 -8.03
CA PRO A 317 -20.51 34.47 -8.24
C PRO A 317 -19.04 34.33 -7.86
N TYR A 318 -18.58 33.11 -7.54
CA TYR A 318 -17.26 32.87 -6.97
C TYR A 318 -16.19 32.76 -8.06
N VAL A 319 -15.06 33.41 -7.82
CA VAL A 319 -13.86 33.30 -8.65
C VAL A 319 -13.18 31.98 -8.29
N GLY A 320 -12.98 31.09 -9.26
CA GLY A 320 -12.27 29.82 -9.08
C GLY A 320 -10.77 29.96 -9.36
N THR A 321 -10.09 30.86 -8.65
CA THR A 321 -8.62 30.98 -8.70
C THR A 321 -8.03 30.28 -7.48
N ASP A 322 -7.16 29.31 -7.72
CA ASP A 322 -6.43 28.49 -6.75
C ASP A 322 -5.75 29.30 -5.65
N TRP A 323 -5.65 28.73 -4.44
CA TRP A 323 -5.02 29.41 -3.31
C TRP A 323 -3.50 29.51 -3.51
N THR A 324 -2.94 30.69 -3.20
CA THR A 324 -1.48 30.87 -3.26
C THR A 324 -0.84 30.24 -2.03
N SER A 325 0.11 29.34 -2.25
CA SER A 325 0.92 28.70 -1.21
C SER A 325 2.14 29.55 -0.82
N SER A 326 2.54 29.53 0.45
CA SER A 326 3.77 30.14 0.96
C SER A 326 4.34 29.36 2.15
N THR A 327 5.64 29.51 2.38
CA THR A 327 6.36 28.91 3.52
C THR A 327 7.00 29.99 4.40
N THR A 328 7.04 29.75 5.70
CA THR A 328 7.93 30.41 6.66
C THR A 328 8.93 29.38 7.18
N SER A 329 9.81 29.73 8.13
CA SER A 329 10.70 28.74 8.75
C SER A 329 9.95 27.67 9.55
N ASN A 330 8.70 27.93 9.96
CA ASN A 330 7.93 27.12 10.90
C ASN A 330 6.47 26.86 10.47
N SER A 331 6.09 27.19 9.23
CA SER A 331 4.74 26.94 8.71
C SER A 331 4.68 26.85 7.20
N VAL A 332 3.69 26.10 6.71
CA VAL A 332 3.24 26.09 5.33
C VAL A 332 1.82 26.64 5.31
N SER A 333 1.50 27.58 4.41
CA SER A 333 0.15 28.15 4.33
C SER A 333 -0.36 28.30 2.91
N TRP A 334 -1.66 28.14 2.73
CA TRP A 334 -2.38 28.42 1.49
C TRP A 334 -3.41 29.50 1.77
N THR A 335 -3.45 30.54 0.93
CA THR A 335 -4.30 31.72 1.15
C THR A 335 -5.13 32.03 -0.10
N ALA A 336 -6.43 32.22 0.08
CA ALA A 336 -7.35 32.64 -0.97
C ALA A 336 -6.97 34.04 -1.49
N ASN A 337 -7.01 34.21 -2.81
CA ASN A 337 -6.65 35.48 -3.45
C ASN A 337 -7.59 36.63 -3.02
N ALA A 338 -7.01 37.82 -2.91
CA ALA A 338 -7.75 39.01 -2.52
C ALA A 338 -8.61 39.54 -3.69
N GLU A 339 -9.93 39.43 -3.55
CA GLU A 339 -10.89 39.90 -4.55
C GLU A 339 -11.37 41.33 -4.29
N THR A 340 -11.85 41.99 -5.36
CA THR A 340 -12.44 43.35 -5.24
C THR A 340 -13.76 43.35 -4.47
N ASP A 341 -14.54 42.27 -4.57
CA ASP A 341 -15.65 41.96 -3.67
C ASP A 341 -15.29 40.71 -2.86
N PRO A 342 -15.07 40.79 -1.54
CA PRO A 342 -14.79 39.62 -0.72
C PRO A 342 -15.85 38.52 -0.82
N ASN A 343 -17.08 38.83 -1.21
CA ASN A 343 -18.13 37.82 -1.39
C ASN A 343 -17.90 36.93 -2.63
N THR A 344 -17.04 37.34 -3.58
CA THR A 344 -16.66 36.54 -4.75
C THR A 344 -15.39 35.72 -4.55
N THR A 345 -14.68 35.87 -3.42
CA THR A 345 -13.46 35.09 -3.12
C THR A 345 -13.72 33.60 -3.15
N ASN A 346 -12.71 32.86 -3.62
CA ASN A 346 -12.56 31.41 -3.50
C ASN A 346 -12.40 30.97 -2.03
N ALA A 347 -13.39 31.16 -1.18
CA ALA A 347 -13.36 30.65 0.19
C ALA A 347 -13.73 29.16 0.21
N LEU A 348 -13.21 28.38 1.17
CA LEU A 348 -13.65 27.01 1.41
C LEU A 348 -15.06 27.05 2.02
N ARG A 349 -16.10 26.92 1.18
CA ARG A 349 -17.51 27.05 1.57
C ARG A 349 -18.08 25.70 2.01
N TRP A 350 -19.24 25.73 2.67
CA TRP A 350 -19.84 24.52 3.21
C TRP A 350 -20.21 23.51 2.11
N GLY A 351 -20.08 22.22 2.43
CA GLY A 351 -20.19 21.14 1.46
C GLY A 351 -19.11 21.21 0.37
N THR A 352 -17.94 21.80 0.65
CA THR A 352 -16.75 21.73 -0.23
C THR A 352 -15.51 21.29 0.54
N LEU A 353 -14.66 20.49 -0.09
CA LEU A 353 -13.40 19.93 0.41
C LEU A 353 -12.25 20.44 -0.48
N TYR A 354 -11.25 21.07 0.12
CA TYR A 354 -10.02 21.48 -0.58
C TYR A 354 -8.85 20.62 -0.09
N ASN A 355 -7.92 20.33 -1.00
CA ASN A 355 -6.73 19.54 -0.73
C ASN A 355 -5.49 20.42 -0.68
N PHE A 356 -4.59 20.09 0.24
CA PHE A 356 -3.29 20.73 0.42
C PHE A 356 -2.24 19.63 0.47
N ARG A 357 -1.10 19.85 -0.20
CA ARG A 357 -0.03 18.85 -0.24
C ARG A 357 1.35 19.49 -0.25
N PHE A 358 2.32 18.82 0.36
CA PHE A 358 3.72 19.20 0.37
C PHE A 358 4.60 18.00 0.74
N THR A 359 5.91 18.12 0.56
CA THR A 359 6.91 17.19 1.09
C THR A 359 7.78 17.91 2.12
N GLY A 360 8.21 17.21 3.18
CA GLY A 360 9.04 17.74 4.26
C GLY A 360 9.97 16.68 4.84
N ASP A 361 11.05 17.11 5.47
CA ASP A 361 12.17 16.33 6.03
C ASP A 361 11.96 16.00 7.53
N PHE A 362 10.72 15.66 7.91
CA PHE A 362 10.33 15.44 9.30
C PHE A 362 9.12 14.51 9.40
N ASP A 363 8.99 13.82 10.53
CA ASP A 363 7.94 12.83 10.83
C ASP A 363 6.57 13.49 11.09
N PRO A 364 5.44 12.83 10.72
CA PRO A 364 4.09 13.36 10.92
C PRO A 364 3.73 13.77 12.35
N ASN A 365 4.31 13.16 13.38
CA ASN A 365 4.06 13.53 14.77
C ASN A 365 4.76 14.84 15.18
N GLN A 366 5.65 15.36 14.32
CA GLN A 366 6.31 16.66 14.47
C GLN A 366 5.51 17.80 13.79
N LEU A 367 4.35 17.51 13.20
CA LEU A 367 3.43 18.53 12.68
C LEU A 367 2.87 19.40 13.82
N GLY A 368 2.98 20.72 13.65
CA GLY A 368 2.33 21.69 14.52
C GLY A 368 0.84 21.86 14.18
N LEU A 369 0.17 22.79 14.87
CA LEU A 369 -1.27 23.01 14.73
C LEU A 369 -1.71 23.30 13.28
N ALA A 370 -2.75 22.60 12.84
CA ALA A 370 -3.53 22.94 11.66
C ALA A 370 -4.46 24.11 12.00
N THR A 371 -4.25 25.27 11.37
CA THR A 371 -4.96 26.52 11.66
C THR A 371 -5.81 26.96 10.47
N ILE A 372 -7.11 27.12 10.71
CA ILE A 372 -8.13 27.52 9.75
C ILE A 372 -8.50 28.98 10.01
N THR A 373 -8.14 29.88 9.09
CA THR A 373 -8.46 31.32 9.22
C THR A 373 -9.79 31.62 8.54
N MET A 374 -10.72 32.22 9.29
CA MET A 374 -12.12 32.41 8.86
C MET A 374 -12.28 33.51 7.79
N HIS A 375 -13.11 33.23 6.81
CA HIS A 375 -13.42 34.13 5.69
C HIS A 375 -14.39 35.24 6.12
N ARG A 376 -15.55 34.90 6.71
CA ARG A 376 -16.51 35.87 7.22
C ARG A 376 -16.16 36.32 8.66
N PRO A 377 -16.40 37.61 9.01
CA PRO A 377 -16.19 38.12 10.35
C PRO A 377 -16.94 37.32 11.44
N GLY A 378 -16.38 37.31 12.64
CA GLY A 378 -16.93 36.65 13.83
C GLY A 378 -15.81 36.25 14.79
N THR A 379 -16.19 35.75 15.97
CA THR A 379 -15.28 35.22 16.99
C THR A 379 -15.47 33.71 17.09
N PRO A 380 -14.40 32.90 17.15
CA PRO A 380 -13.01 33.30 16.96
C PRO A 380 -12.71 33.63 15.48
N SER A 381 -11.64 34.39 15.21
CA SER A 381 -11.24 34.78 13.84
C SER A 381 -10.52 33.67 13.06
N SER A 382 -10.00 32.69 13.79
CA SER A 382 -9.37 31.46 13.32
C SER A 382 -9.70 30.36 14.32
N VAL A 383 -9.60 29.11 13.89
CA VAL A 383 -9.70 27.94 14.76
C VAL A 383 -8.55 26.99 14.45
N SER A 384 -8.01 26.32 15.45
CA SER A 384 -6.88 25.41 15.30
C SER A 384 -7.22 24.04 15.88
N LEU A 385 -6.63 23.01 15.30
CA LEU A 385 -6.67 21.63 15.78
C LEU A 385 -5.28 21.00 15.61
N SER A 386 -4.95 20.04 16.46
CA SER A 386 -3.78 19.19 16.23
C SER A 386 -4.05 18.25 15.06
N PHE A 387 -2.99 17.84 14.36
CA PHE A 387 -3.09 16.61 13.58
C PHE A 387 -3.23 15.46 14.58
N PRO A 388 -4.20 14.54 14.42
CA PRO A 388 -4.25 13.34 15.25
C PRO A 388 -2.99 12.54 14.98
N ALA A 389 -2.33 12.04 16.03
CA ALA A 389 -1.22 11.12 15.88
C ALA A 389 -1.63 10.00 14.92
N VAL A 390 -0.76 9.68 13.95
CA VAL A 390 -0.99 8.55 13.06
C VAL A 390 -1.08 7.32 13.96
N VAL A 391 -2.18 6.58 13.86
CA VAL A 391 -2.47 5.53 14.84
C VAL A 391 -1.36 4.48 14.74
N ASP A 392 -0.64 4.34 15.84
CA ASP A 392 0.37 3.31 16.05
C ASP A 392 -0.24 1.93 15.77
N ASN A 393 0.59 0.95 15.43
CA ASN A 393 0.15 -0.33 14.91
C ASN A 393 -0.36 -1.32 15.99
N ASP A 394 -1.08 -0.78 16.96
CA ASP A 394 -1.66 -1.45 18.14
C ASP A 394 -2.76 -2.46 17.77
N ASP A 395 -3.60 -2.14 16.78
CA ASP A 395 -4.66 -3.02 16.30
C ASP A 395 -4.25 -3.73 14.99
N CYS A 396 -4.66 -4.99 14.79
CA CYS A 396 -4.40 -5.73 13.54
C CYS A 396 -4.93 -5.01 12.27
N ALA A 397 -5.99 -4.20 12.43
CA ALA A 397 -6.53 -3.38 11.36
C ALA A 397 -5.51 -2.34 10.83
N ASN A 398 -4.69 -1.77 11.73
CA ASN A 398 -3.79 -0.63 11.51
C ASN A 398 -2.30 -1.03 11.43
N LYS A 399 -2.04 -2.30 11.10
CA LYS A 399 -0.70 -2.89 10.97
C LYS A 399 0.26 -2.08 10.08
N SER A 400 1.50 -1.90 10.54
CA SER A 400 2.58 -1.25 9.79
C SER A 400 3.26 -2.20 8.81
N ALA A 401 3.69 -1.71 7.65
CA ALA A 401 4.46 -2.53 6.70
C ALA A 401 5.92 -2.67 7.16
N ILE A 402 6.49 -3.87 7.00
CA ILE A 402 7.91 -4.16 7.22
C ILE A 402 8.46 -5.08 6.13
N SER A 403 9.78 -5.05 5.96
CA SER A 403 10.56 -5.86 5.03
C SER A 403 11.69 -6.58 5.78
N ASP A 404 12.55 -7.29 5.05
CA ASP A 404 13.85 -7.75 5.55
C ASP A 404 14.67 -6.58 6.12
N GLY A 405 15.48 -6.86 7.14
CA GLY A 405 16.23 -5.89 7.93
C GLY A 405 15.72 -5.76 9.37
N VAL A 406 16.26 -4.78 10.10
CA VAL A 406 15.96 -4.55 11.52
C VAL A 406 15.00 -3.38 11.69
N THR A 407 13.86 -3.60 12.35
CA THR A 407 12.83 -2.60 12.66
C THR A 407 12.66 -2.46 14.17
N ALA A 408 12.76 -1.25 14.73
CA ALA A 408 12.52 -1.01 16.16
C ALA A 408 11.03 -1.12 16.51
N PHE A 409 10.72 -1.55 17.73
CA PHE A 409 9.36 -1.55 18.26
C PHE A 409 9.32 -1.22 19.76
N ASP A 410 8.19 -0.67 20.21
CA ASP A 410 7.85 -0.55 21.63
C ASP A 410 6.37 -0.89 21.84
N THR A 411 6.13 -1.76 22.83
CA THR A 411 4.79 -2.24 23.23
C THR A 411 4.29 -1.58 24.52
N SER A 412 5.05 -0.66 25.12
CA SER A 412 4.75 -0.07 26.44
C SER A 412 3.37 0.60 26.56
N THR A 413 2.85 1.14 25.45
CA THR A 413 1.53 1.77 25.32
C THR A 413 0.46 0.86 24.70
N ALA A 414 0.86 -0.33 24.22
CA ALA A 414 0.02 -1.19 23.41
C ALA A 414 -1.08 -1.90 24.22
N THR A 415 -2.27 -2.01 23.62
CA THR A 415 -3.40 -2.77 24.14
C THR A 415 -3.27 -4.25 23.81
N THR A 416 -4.32 -5.05 24.02
CA THR A 416 -4.28 -6.50 23.73
C THR A 416 -5.54 -6.87 22.99
N ASP A 417 -5.47 -6.86 21.66
CA ASP A 417 -6.61 -7.07 20.75
C ASP A 417 -6.62 -8.49 20.16
N GLY A 418 -5.44 -9.08 19.90
CA GLY A 418 -5.31 -10.37 19.23
C GLY A 418 -5.65 -11.61 20.08
N PRO A 419 -5.96 -12.74 19.42
CA PRO A 419 -6.38 -13.97 20.09
C PRO A 419 -5.24 -14.64 20.89
N SER A 420 -5.55 -15.53 21.82
CA SER A 420 -4.52 -16.26 22.59
C SER A 420 -3.99 -17.46 21.81
N GLU A 421 -2.66 -17.60 21.69
CA GLU A 421 -2.03 -18.67 20.93
C GLU A 421 -1.33 -19.66 21.88
N SER A 422 -2.01 -20.76 22.22
CA SER A 422 -1.54 -21.69 23.26
C SER A 422 -0.31 -22.53 22.87
N SER A 423 -0.02 -22.62 21.57
CA SER A 423 1.25 -23.12 21.01
C SER A 423 2.45 -22.23 21.35
N CYS A 424 2.22 -20.97 21.67
CA CYS A 424 3.22 -19.89 21.81
C CYS A 424 3.35 -19.47 23.30
N GLY A 425 3.21 -20.42 24.21
CA GLY A 425 3.22 -20.18 25.66
C GLY A 425 1.96 -19.55 26.26
N GLY A 426 1.05 -18.99 25.45
CA GLY A 426 -0.27 -18.53 25.90
C GLY A 426 -0.75 -17.22 25.28
N ALA A 427 -1.21 -16.30 26.11
CA ALA A 427 -1.61 -14.97 25.63
C ALA A 427 -0.36 -14.16 25.28
N ILE A 428 -0.36 -13.57 24.08
CA ILE A 428 0.50 -12.45 23.70
C ILE A 428 -0.24 -11.19 24.21
N THR A 429 0.45 -10.35 24.98
CA THR A 429 -0.17 -9.16 25.62
C THR A 429 0.65 -7.91 25.32
N SER A 430 -0.03 -6.76 25.25
CA SER A 430 0.55 -5.49 24.77
C SER A 430 1.18 -5.72 23.41
N ASP A 431 0.34 -5.91 22.40
CA ASP A 431 0.76 -6.39 21.10
C ASP A 431 0.64 -5.36 19.98
N LYS A 432 1.58 -5.44 19.04
CA LYS A 432 1.67 -4.65 17.82
C LYS A 432 1.69 -5.54 16.60
N TRP A 433 1.15 -5.01 15.51
CA TRP A 433 0.87 -5.74 14.29
C TRP A 433 1.61 -5.18 13.10
N TYR A 434 2.19 -6.06 12.30
CA TYR A 434 2.89 -5.68 11.10
C TYR A 434 2.46 -6.55 9.93
N VAL A 435 2.62 -6.05 8.71
CA VAL A 435 2.56 -6.85 7.49
C VAL A 435 3.97 -6.96 6.90
N TYR A 436 4.52 -8.17 6.94
CA TYR A 436 5.76 -8.52 6.27
C TYR A 436 5.47 -8.90 4.82
N THR A 437 6.15 -8.28 3.86
CA THR A 437 6.14 -8.74 2.46
C THR A 437 7.46 -9.45 2.18
N ALA A 438 7.40 -10.75 1.86
CA ALA A 438 8.60 -11.56 1.73
C ALA A 438 9.45 -11.16 0.51
N SER A 439 10.75 -10.95 0.72
CA SER A 439 11.70 -10.57 -0.34
C SER A 439 12.07 -11.75 -1.25
N CYS A 440 11.90 -12.97 -0.75
CA CYS A 440 12.34 -14.22 -1.38
C CYS A 440 11.28 -15.32 -1.24
N THR A 441 11.35 -16.33 -2.10
CA THR A 441 10.76 -17.64 -1.82
C THR A 441 11.83 -18.47 -1.10
N GLY A 442 11.51 -19.02 0.06
CA GLY A 442 12.49 -19.64 0.95
C GLY A 442 12.03 -19.65 2.40
N ASP A 443 12.96 -19.53 3.35
CA ASP A 443 12.64 -19.46 4.78
C ASP A 443 12.90 -18.04 5.30
N ALA A 444 11.86 -17.41 5.84
CA ALA A 444 11.97 -16.17 6.60
C ALA A 444 12.22 -16.48 8.08
N THR A 445 13.27 -15.89 8.64
CA THR A 445 13.50 -15.87 10.09
C THR A 445 13.15 -14.48 10.62
N ILE A 446 12.30 -14.43 11.64
CA ILE A 446 11.89 -13.21 12.35
C ILE A 446 12.28 -13.38 13.81
N GLY A 447 13.26 -12.59 14.27
CA GLY A 447 13.79 -12.60 15.62
C GLY A 447 13.44 -11.33 16.41
N LEU A 448 13.12 -11.49 17.69
CA LEU A 448 12.99 -10.41 18.67
C LEU A 448 14.17 -10.40 19.67
N CYS A 449 15.27 -11.05 19.31
CA CYS A 449 16.41 -11.29 20.18
C CYS A 449 17.09 -9.97 20.59
N GLY A 450 17.38 -9.84 21.89
CA GLY A 450 17.91 -8.60 22.47
C GLY A 450 16.85 -7.64 23.02
N SER A 451 15.55 -7.96 22.90
CA SER A 451 14.47 -7.21 23.52
C SER A 451 14.64 -7.07 25.05
N SER A 452 14.18 -5.94 25.59
CA SER A 452 14.34 -5.57 27.01
C SER A 452 13.43 -6.35 27.99
N PHE A 453 12.51 -7.16 27.46
CA PHE A 453 11.43 -7.82 28.19
C PHE A 453 11.13 -9.21 27.62
N ASP A 454 10.20 -9.91 28.28
CA ASP A 454 9.77 -11.27 27.95
C ASP A 454 8.81 -11.27 26.74
N THR A 455 9.32 -11.58 25.54
CA THR A 455 8.59 -11.37 24.27
C THR A 455 7.88 -12.60 23.73
N ARG A 456 6.76 -12.37 23.03
CA ARG A 456 6.01 -13.38 22.28
C ARG A 456 5.79 -12.93 20.84
N LEU A 457 5.97 -13.86 19.92
CA LEU A 457 5.88 -13.65 18.48
C LEU A 457 4.90 -14.65 17.86
N ALA A 458 3.99 -14.18 17.01
CA ALA A 458 3.11 -15.03 16.22
C ALA A 458 2.96 -14.53 14.78
N ILE A 459 2.95 -15.45 13.82
CA ILE A 459 2.87 -15.19 12.38
C ILE A 459 1.56 -15.74 11.83
N TYR A 460 0.91 -15.04 10.89
CA TYR A 460 -0.32 -15.48 10.22
C TYR A 460 -0.26 -15.29 8.70
N ASP A 461 -1.16 -15.94 7.97
CA ASP A 461 -1.30 -15.98 6.51
C ASP A 461 -1.89 -14.70 5.88
N GLY A 462 -1.48 -13.52 6.38
CA GLY A 462 -1.86 -12.21 5.86
C GLY A 462 -3.21 -11.66 6.35
N ASN A 463 -4.12 -12.51 6.84
CA ASN A 463 -5.42 -12.10 7.36
C ASN A 463 -5.42 -11.89 8.88
N CYS A 464 -6.18 -10.90 9.37
CA CYS A 464 -6.33 -10.69 10.81
C CYS A 464 -7.04 -11.88 11.48
N PRO A 465 -6.43 -12.51 12.50
CA PRO A 465 -6.94 -13.76 13.05
C PRO A 465 -8.18 -13.52 13.91
N VAL A 466 -9.26 -14.26 13.61
CA VAL A 466 -10.57 -14.14 14.28
C VAL A 466 -10.79 -15.21 15.37
N SER A 467 -9.81 -16.10 15.58
CA SER A 467 -9.88 -17.20 16.54
C SER A 467 -8.50 -17.60 17.04
N ALA A 468 -8.44 -18.21 18.22
CA ALA A 468 -7.23 -18.69 18.86
C ALA A 468 -6.61 -19.93 18.19
N ASN A 469 -5.27 -20.00 18.20
CA ASN A 469 -4.43 -21.06 17.64
C ASN A 469 -4.50 -21.13 16.11
N THR A 470 -4.38 -19.98 15.44
CA THR A 470 -4.31 -19.87 13.98
C THR A 470 -2.97 -19.35 13.48
N ALA A 471 -1.98 -19.12 14.36
CA ALA A 471 -0.64 -18.75 13.93
C ALA A 471 0.03 -19.90 13.14
N ILE A 472 0.61 -19.59 11.98
CA ILE A 472 1.36 -20.53 11.14
C ILE A 472 2.75 -20.83 11.71
N ALA A 473 3.32 -19.89 12.46
CA ALA A 473 4.54 -20.04 13.24
C ALA A 473 4.48 -19.11 14.46
N CYS A 474 5.07 -19.51 15.59
CA CYS A 474 5.13 -18.66 16.77
C CYS A 474 6.17 -19.13 17.80
N ASN A 475 6.54 -18.26 18.75
CA ASN A 475 7.45 -18.58 19.85
C ASN A 475 7.15 -17.74 21.11
N ASP A 476 7.83 -18.10 22.20
CA ASP A 476 7.91 -17.46 23.52
C ASP A 476 9.41 -17.27 23.84
N ASP A 477 10.12 -18.36 24.13
CA ASP A 477 11.54 -18.38 24.53
C ASP A 477 12.43 -19.09 23.48
N SER A 478 13.02 -18.35 22.53
CA SER A 478 14.02 -18.88 21.58
C SER A 478 15.46 -18.54 21.97
N CYS A 479 15.70 -17.26 22.27
CA CYS A 479 17.04 -16.68 22.46
C CYS A 479 17.22 -16.06 23.85
N GLY A 480 16.74 -16.77 24.87
CA GLY A 480 16.55 -16.26 26.24
C GLY A 480 15.06 -16.10 26.51
N ASN A 481 14.68 -14.98 27.14
CA ASN A 481 13.27 -14.57 27.28
C ASN A 481 12.74 -13.85 26.02
N ALA A 482 13.28 -14.19 24.85
CA ALA A 482 12.98 -13.50 23.60
C ALA A 482 12.63 -14.50 22.50
N SER A 483 11.57 -14.18 21.77
CA SER A 483 11.04 -14.99 20.69
C SER A 483 11.83 -14.87 19.39
N GLU A 484 11.87 -15.97 18.63
CA GLU A 484 12.34 -16.01 17.24
C GLU A 484 11.60 -17.16 16.53
N VAL A 485 11.25 -16.96 15.27
CA VAL A 485 10.59 -18.00 14.43
C VAL A 485 11.24 -18.06 13.07
N THR A 486 11.34 -19.27 12.52
CA THR A 486 11.64 -19.50 11.11
C THR A 486 10.43 -20.18 10.47
N PHE A 487 9.97 -19.67 9.33
CA PHE A 487 8.84 -20.22 8.58
C PHE A 487 9.01 -19.98 7.08
N SER A 488 8.44 -20.87 6.27
CA SER A 488 8.59 -20.80 4.83
C SER A 488 7.68 -19.73 4.21
N VAL A 489 8.21 -19.00 3.24
CA VAL A 489 7.59 -17.85 2.59
C VAL A 489 7.70 -17.90 1.07
N ILE A 490 6.79 -17.21 0.39
CA ILE A 490 6.78 -17.03 -1.07
C ILE A 490 7.10 -15.57 -1.38
N GLY A 491 8.03 -15.32 -2.31
CA GLY A 491 8.44 -13.97 -2.69
C GLY A 491 7.25 -13.12 -3.17
N GLY A 492 7.07 -11.94 -2.57
CA GLY A 492 5.94 -11.05 -2.82
C GLY A 492 4.64 -11.40 -2.06
N ALA A 493 4.56 -12.53 -1.36
CA ALA A 493 3.44 -12.84 -0.48
C ALA A 493 3.51 -12.03 0.83
N GLN A 494 2.34 -11.83 1.45
CA GLN A 494 2.19 -11.04 2.67
C GLN A 494 1.82 -11.90 3.88
N TYR A 495 2.51 -11.67 4.99
CA TYR A 495 2.34 -12.37 6.26
C TYR A 495 2.09 -11.35 7.37
N LEU A 496 1.24 -11.68 8.34
CA LEU A 496 1.09 -10.83 9.52
C LEU A 496 2.10 -11.24 10.58
N VAL A 497 2.78 -10.26 11.16
CA VAL A 497 3.70 -10.43 12.27
C VAL A 497 3.10 -9.73 13.49
N ARG A 498 2.84 -10.50 14.55
CA ARG A 498 2.31 -9.98 15.81
C ARG A 498 3.38 -10.09 16.90
N VAL A 499 3.75 -8.95 17.47
CA VAL A 499 4.81 -8.79 18.45
C VAL A 499 4.19 -8.30 19.76
N GLY A 500 4.37 -9.02 20.86
CA GLY A 500 3.98 -8.58 22.19
C GLY A 500 4.82 -9.26 23.27
N GLY A 501 4.30 -9.39 24.49
CA GLY A 501 5.01 -10.06 25.58
C GLY A 501 4.21 -11.07 26.39
N ALA A 502 4.91 -11.76 27.29
CA ALA A 502 4.37 -12.79 28.19
C ALA A 502 3.72 -12.19 29.47
N GLY A 503 2.87 -11.18 29.32
CA GLY A 503 2.27 -10.45 30.45
C GLY A 503 3.06 -9.24 30.94
N VAL A 504 4.11 -8.86 30.21
CA VAL A 504 4.91 -7.63 30.36
C VAL A 504 5.11 -6.98 29.00
N ALA A 505 5.34 -5.67 28.99
CA ALA A 505 5.54 -4.86 27.79
C ALA A 505 6.89 -4.12 27.87
N GLY A 506 7.39 -3.71 26.71
CA GLY A 506 8.63 -2.95 26.58
C GLY A 506 9.08 -2.80 25.12
N SER A 507 10.33 -2.38 24.95
CA SER A 507 10.93 -2.11 23.64
C SER A 507 11.96 -3.16 23.22
N GLY A 508 12.16 -3.26 21.91
CA GLY A 508 13.09 -4.19 21.26
C GLY A 508 13.20 -3.93 19.76
N THR A 509 13.72 -4.91 19.04
CA THR A 509 13.88 -4.89 17.58
C THR A 509 13.32 -6.16 16.97
N ILE A 510 12.67 -6.03 15.82
CA ILE A 510 12.30 -7.11 14.91
C ILE A 510 13.43 -7.22 13.88
N ASP A 511 14.18 -8.32 13.89
CA ASP A 511 15.19 -8.63 12.88
C ASP A 511 14.60 -9.65 11.90
N ILE A 512 14.53 -9.31 10.62
CA ILE A 512 13.95 -10.16 9.56
C ILE A 512 15.01 -10.49 8.51
N SER A 513 15.20 -11.78 8.25
CA SER A 513 16.02 -12.26 7.14
C SER A 513 15.28 -13.31 6.32
N CYS A 514 15.13 -13.07 5.01
CA CYS A 514 14.65 -14.07 4.06
C CYS A 514 15.85 -14.82 3.47
N THR A 515 16.07 -16.06 3.89
CA THR A 515 17.03 -16.93 3.22
C THR A 515 16.34 -17.55 2.01
N ALA A 516 16.71 -17.09 0.82
CA ALA A 516 16.30 -17.70 -0.43
C ALA A 516 16.84 -19.13 -0.49
N VAL A 517 16.04 -20.09 -0.03
CA VAL A 517 16.26 -21.50 -0.31
C VAL A 517 16.10 -21.63 -1.82
N SER A 518 17.09 -22.23 -2.49
CA SER A 518 16.95 -22.61 -3.90
C SER A 518 15.91 -23.72 -3.99
N GLY A 519 14.64 -23.34 -3.92
CA GLY A 519 13.50 -24.24 -3.92
C GLY A 519 13.58 -25.18 -5.11
N VAL A 520 13.18 -26.43 -4.91
CA VAL A 520 13.00 -27.34 -6.02
C VAL A 520 11.95 -26.67 -6.94
N PRO A 521 12.20 -26.44 -8.24
CA PRO A 521 11.41 -25.48 -9.03
C PRO A 521 9.90 -25.78 -9.12
N ASN A 522 9.51 -27.00 -8.76
CA ASN A 522 8.16 -27.53 -8.74
C ASN A 522 7.69 -27.99 -7.34
N ASP A 523 8.18 -27.37 -6.26
CA ASP A 523 7.77 -27.67 -4.89
C ASP A 523 6.26 -27.55 -4.68
N ASN A 524 5.63 -26.53 -5.29
CA ASN A 524 4.18 -26.27 -5.19
C ASN A 524 3.45 -26.66 -6.49
N CYS A 525 2.19 -27.11 -6.37
CA CYS A 525 1.37 -27.52 -7.52
C CYS A 525 1.21 -26.44 -8.61
N ALA A 526 1.24 -25.15 -8.25
CA ALA A 526 1.12 -24.04 -9.18
C ALA A 526 2.35 -23.88 -10.10
N ASN A 527 3.50 -24.44 -9.70
CA ASN A 527 4.76 -24.42 -10.44
C ASN A 527 5.11 -25.81 -10.99
N ALA A 528 4.11 -26.68 -11.18
CA ALA A 528 4.31 -28.04 -11.67
C ALA A 528 5.07 -28.06 -13.00
N ILE A 529 6.15 -28.83 -13.09
CA ILE A 529 6.95 -28.92 -14.33
C ILE A 529 6.18 -29.72 -15.39
N PRO A 530 5.98 -29.19 -16.60
CA PRO A 530 5.34 -29.95 -17.68
C PRO A 530 6.20 -31.14 -18.12
N ILE A 531 5.60 -32.31 -18.22
CA ILE A 531 6.20 -33.55 -18.70
C ILE A 531 5.32 -34.28 -19.70
N ASN A 532 5.97 -35.10 -20.51
CA ASN A 532 5.39 -35.94 -21.56
C ASN A 532 5.75 -37.42 -21.33
N ASP A 533 5.19 -38.32 -22.14
CA ASP A 533 5.50 -39.76 -22.08
C ASP A 533 7.01 -40.02 -22.17
N GLY A 534 7.54 -40.82 -21.25
CA GLY A 534 8.98 -41.06 -21.13
C GLY A 534 9.46 -41.14 -19.68
N SER A 535 10.77 -41.01 -19.50
CA SER A 535 11.47 -41.17 -18.23
C SER A 535 12.18 -39.88 -17.85
N HIS A 536 11.80 -39.31 -16.71
CA HIS A 536 12.26 -38.03 -16.19
C HIS A 536 13.04 -38.22 -14.89
N SER A 537 14.20 -37.60 -14.76
CA SER A 537 14.98 -37.59 -13.51
C SER A 537 14.49 -36.48 -12.60
N PHE A 538 14.40 -36.74 -11.30
CA PHE A 538 14.00 -35.74 -10.30
C PHE A 538 14.82 -35.84 -9.01
N ASP A 539 14.74 -34.80 -8.18
CA ASP A 539 15.29 -34.74 -6.83
C ASP A 539 14.29 -33.98 -5.95
N ASN A 540 13.80 -34.60 -4.85
CA ASN A 540 12.91 -33.93 -3.88
C ASN A 540 13.67 -33.50 -2.60
N THR A 541 15.00 -33.48 -2.63
CA THR A 541 15.82 -33.03 -1.49
C THR A 541 15.61 -31.54 -1.25
N GLY A 542 15.10 -31.19 -0.06
CA GLY A 542 14.74 -29.81 0.29
C GLY A 542 13.34 -29.37 -0.11
N ALA A 543 12.51 -30.28 -0.67
CA ALA A 543 11.11 -30.00 -0.96
C ALA A 543 10.27 -29.92 0.32
N THR A 544 9.29 -28.99 0.36
CA THR A 544 8.34 -28.83 1.46
C THR A 544 7.20 -29.87 1.37
N THR A 545 6.28 -29.88 2.34
CA THR A 545 5.12 -30.78 2.32
C THR A 545 3.86 -29.92 2.31
N ASP A 546 3.49 -29.41 1.13
CA ASP A 546 2.47 -28.37 0.98
C ASP A 546 1.12 -28.90 0.48
N GLY A 547 1.12 -30.04 -0.22
CA GLY A 547 -0.12 -30.68 -0.69
C GLY A 547 -0.97 -31.33 0.41
N PRO A 548 -2.27 -31.55 0.14
CA PRO A 548 -3.23 -32.01 1.14
C PRO A 548 -3.00 -33.45 1.63
N ASP A 549 -3.66 -33.81 2.73
CA ASP A 549 -3.77 -35.19 3.18
C ASP A 549 -4.63 -36.03 2.22
N GLU A 550 -4.15 -37.23 1.91
CA GLU A 550 -4.81 -38.20 1.04
C GLU A 550 -6.00 -38.90 1.75
N PRO A 551 -7.06 -39.25 1.01
CA PRO A 551 -8.23 -39.93 1.56
C PRO A 551 -7.89 -41.34 2.07
N ALA A 552 -8.78 -41.90 2.90
CA ALA A 552 -8.63 -43.20 3.57
C ALA A 552 -8.32 -44.42 2.65
N GLY A 553 -8.51 -44.30 1.33
CA GLY A 553 -8.13 -45.32 0.33
C GLY A 553 -6.65 -45.31 -0.06
N CYS A 554 -5.95 -44.21 0.22
CA CYS A 554 -4.54 -43.93 -0.10
C CYS A 554 -3.63 -43.89 1.15
N THR A 555 -4.25 -43.98 2.34
CA THR A 555 -3.59 -43.93 3.65
C THR A 555 -2.89 -45.25 3.99
N GLU A 556 -1.91 -45.63 3.17
CA GLU A 556 -1.09 -46.82 3.40
C GLU A 556 -0.30 -46.68 4.72
N PHE A 557 -0.15 -47.79 5.44
CA PHE A 557 0.54 -47.87 6.74
C PHE A 557 0.10 -46.88 7.85
N SER A 558 -1.03 -46.19 7.68
CA SER A 558 -1.54 -45.09 8.54
C SER A 558 -0.83 -43.73 8.35
N TYR A 559 -0.15 -43.51 7.23
CA TYR A 559 0.39 -42.21 6.82
C TYR A 559 -0.50 -41.62 5.70
N SER A 560 -0.98 -40.39 5.90
CA SER A 560 -1.96 -39.75 5.01
C SER A 560 -1.37 -38.82 3.97
N ASN A 561 -0.17 -38.26 4.18
CA ASN A 561 0.38 -37.26 3.26
C ASN A 561 1.42 -37.87 2.30
N ILE A 562 1.90 -37.09 1.33
CA ILE A 562 3.08 -37.36 0.51
C ILE A 562 4.14 -36.36 0.97
N GLY A 563 5.18 -36.82 1.67
CA GLY A 563 6.14 -35.92 2.33
C GLY A 563 7.26 -35.47 1.41
N SER A 564 7.68 -34.20 1.53
CA SER A 564 8.66 -33.55 0.64
C SER A 564 8.28 -33.74 -0.82
N ASP A 565 7.15 -33.15 -1.20
CA ASP A 565 6.52 -33.41 -2.50
C ASP A 565 6.87 -32.37 -3.56
N ILE A 566 6.90 -32.83 -4.81
CA ILE A 566 7.16 -32.02 -6.00
C ILE A 566 6.17 -32.39 -7.09
N TRP A 567 5.83 -31.43 -7.95
CA TRP A 567 4.68 -31.51 -8.84
C TRP A 567 5.05 -31.52 -10.32
N TYR A 568 4.31 -32.30 -11.11
CA TYR A 568 4.48 -32.38 -12.55
C TYR A 568 3.14 -32.22 -13.23
N SER A 569 3.07 -31.44 -14.32
CA SER A 569 1.87 -31.37 -15.16
C SER A 569 2.04 -32.31 -16.36
N TYR A 570 1.02 -33.08 -16.68
CA TYR A 570 1.07 -34.12 -17.69
C TYR A 570 -0.18 -34.04 -18.57
N THR A 571 -0.02 -33.53 -19.79
CA THR A 571 -1.07 -33.58 -20.80
C THR A 571 -1.06 -34.96 -21.45
N ALA A 572 -2.11 -35.75 -21.23
CA ALA A 572 -2.14 -37.12 -21.72
C ALA A 572 -2.19 -37.15 -23.26
N PRO A 573 -1.28 -37.88 -23.94
CA PRO A 573 -1.25 -37.97 -25.39
C PRO A 573 -2.23 -39.03 -25.94
N CYS A 574 -2.94 -39.77 -25.07
CA CYS A 574 -3.87 -40.82 -25.48
C CYS A 574 -5.10 -40.91 -24.56
N ASN A 575 -6.21 -41.41 -25.10
CA ASN A 575 -7.37 -41.85 -24.34
C ASN A 575 -7.12 -43.28 -23.83
N GLY A 576 -7.00 -43.48 -22.51
CA GLY A 576 -6.81 -44.81 -21.92
C GLY A 576 -5.95 -44.82 -20.67
N ASP A 577 -5.42 -46.00 -20.32
CA ASP A 577 -4.69 -46.18 -19.06
C ASP A 577 -3.24 -45.66 -19.18
N VAL A 578 -2.89 -44.74 -18.28
CA VAL A 578 -1.54 -44.17 -18.08
C VAL A 578 -0.91 -44.85 -16.88
N GLU A 579 0.26 -45.47 -17.08
CA GLU A 579 1.11 -46.00 -16.01
C GLU A 579 2.07 -44.90 -15.52
N VAL A 580 2.14 -44.70 -14.20
CA VAL A 580 3.07 -43.79 -13.52
C VAL A 580 3.95 -44.61 -12.59
N SER A 581 5.26 -44.61 -12.85
CA SER A 581 6.23 -45.51 -12.21
C SER A 581 7.40 -44.74 -11.60
N LEU A 582 7.61 -44.94 -10.29
CA LEU A 582 8.76 -44.46 -9.52
C LEU A 582 9.76 -45.59 -9.21
N CYS A 583 9.64 -46.76 -9.84
CA CYS A 583 10.44 -47.95 -9.51
C CYS A 583 11.96 -47.78 -9.70
N GLY A 584 12.41 -46.73 -10.41
CA GLY A 584 13.83 -46.39 -10.57
C GLY A 584 14.45 -45.65 -9.37
N SER A 585 13.64 -45.18 -8.42
CA SER A 585 14.06 -44.23 -7.38
C SER A 585 14.87 -44.85 -6.23
N ASN A 586 15.76 -44.06 -5.61
CA ASN A 586 16.71 -44.57 -4.61
C ASN A 586 16.22 -44.51 -3.15
N TYR A 587 15.13 -43.81 -2.88
CA TYR A 587 14.50 -43.67 -1.57
C TYR A 587 13.09 -44.30 -1.53
N ASP A 588 12.38 -44.11 -0.42
CA ASP A 588 11.05 -44.66 -0.15
C ASP A 588 9.97 -43.69 -0.69
N THR A 589 9.37 -43.99 -1.84
CA THR A 589 8.54 -43.02 -2.58
C THR A 589 7.05 -43.12 -2.28
N LYS A 590 6.31 -42.03 -2.50
CA LYS A 590 4.85 -42.01 -2.53
C LYS A 590 4.37 -41.09 -3.66
N VAL A 591 3.25 -41.44 -4.32
CA VAL A 591 2.76 -40.71 -5.50
C VAL A 591 1.23 -40.55 -5.51
N GLY A 592 0.75 -39.42 -6.04
CA GLY A 592 -0.67 -39.10 -6.24
C GLY A 592 -0.91 -38.40 -7.59
N VAL A 593 -2.10 -38.57 -8.17
CA VAL A 593 -2.52 -37.94 -9.44
C VAL A 593 -3.85 -37.20 -9.26
N TYR A 594 -3.99 -36.01 -9.82
CA TYR A 594 -5.14 -35.11 -9.65
C TYR A 594 -5.59 -34.51 -11.00
N ASP A 595 -6.82 -34.00 -11.06
CA ASP A 595 -7.39 -33.26 -12.21
C ASP A 595 -7.08 -31.75 -12.19
N GLY A 596 -6.32 -31.28 -11.19
CA GLY A 596 -5.83 -29.92 -11.06
C GLY A 596 -5.06 -29.72 -9.74
N CYS A 597 -4.70 -28.48 -9.41
CA CYS A 597 -4.17 -28.12 -8.10
C CYS A 597 -5.23 -28.40 -7.02
N PRO A 598 -5.00 -29.32 -6.07
CA PRO A 598 -6.04 -29.72 -5.12
C PRO A 598 -6.23 -28.67 -4.02
N THR A 599 -7.48 -28.50 -3.59
CA THR A 599 -7.92 -27.55 -2.57
C THR A 599 -8.35 -28.22 -1.25
N GLY A 600 -8.40 -29.56 -1.21
CA GLY A 600 -8.76 -30.29 0.00
C GLY A 600 -8.57 -31.82 -0.08
N THR A 601 -8.85 -32.48 1.04
CA THR A 601 -8.67 -33.94 1.17
C THR A 601 -9.73 -34.70 0.37
N GLY A 602 -9.34 -35.36 -0.73
CA GLY A 602 -10.22 -36.27 -1.49
C GLY A 602 -10.28 -36.06 -3.01
N GLU A 603 -9.47 -35.16 -3.57
CA GLU A 603 -9.42 -34.82 -5.01
C GLU A 603 -8.43 -35.68 -5.81
N VAL A 604 -7.86 -36.73 -5.19
CA VAL A 604 -6.93 -37.66 -5.85
C VAL A 604 -7.66 -38.67 -6.76
N LEU A 605 -7.20 -38.79 -8.00
CA LEU A 605 -7.69 -39.74 -9.00
C LEU A 605 -7.08 -41.14 -8.80
N ALA A 606 -5.78 -41.20 -8.50
CA ALA A 606 -5.04 -42.42 -8.20
C ALA A 606 -3.84 -42.12 -7.30
N CYS A 607 -3.45 -43.08 -6.47
CA CYS A 607 -2.40 -42.96 -5.47
C CYS A 607 -1.70 -44.30 -5.26
N ASP A 608 -0.43 -44.29 -4.86
CA ASP A 608 0.32 -45.49 -4.48
C ASP A 608 1.54 -45.18 -3.59
N ASP A 609 2.02 -46.19 -2.86
CA ASP A 609 3.18 -46.15 -1.95
C ASP A 609 4.21 -47.20 -2.39
N ASP A 610 3.83 -48.48 -2.30
CA ASP A 610 4.69 -49.67 -2.38
C ASP A 610 4.42 -50.57 -3.62
N GLY A 611 3.78 -50.05 -4.68
CA GLY A 611 3.32 -50.82 -5.84
C GLY A 611 4.42 -51.51 -6.68
N CYS A 612 5.67 -51.05 -6.59
CA CYS A 612 6.80 -51.64 -7.33
C CYS A 612 7.24 -53.00 -6.73
N PRO A 613 7.28 -54.09 -7.54
CA PRO A 613 7.54 -55.43 -7.03
C PRO A 613 8.85 -55.59 -6.24
N SER A 614 8.71 -55.96 -4.95
CA SER A 614 9.81 -56.25 -4.02
C SER A 614 10.76 -55.08 -3.72
N THR A 615 10.25 -53.85 -3.83
CA THR A 615 10.89 -52.60 -3.41
C THR A 615 9.89 -51.73 -2.65
N THR A 616 10.36 -50.64 -2.01
CA THR A 616 9.45 -49.63 -1.44
C THR A 616 9.39 -48.40 -2.36
N ARG A 617 8.72 -48.58 -3.50
CA ARG A 617 8.56 -47.54 -4.53
C ARG A 617 7.20 -47.66 -5.16
N SER A 618 6.74 -46.56 -5.72
CA SER A 618 5.36 -46.42 -6.13
C SER A 618 5.15 -46.71 -7.61
N LEU A 619 4.04 -47.36 -7.93
CA LEU A 619 3.59 -47.71 -9.27
C LEU A 619 2.06 -47.71 -9.30
N LEU A 620 1.46 -46.79 -10.07
CA LEU A 620 0.02 -46.73 -10.26
C LEU A 620 -0.37 -46.68 -11.74
N THR A 621 -1.66 -46.91 -11.98
CA THR A 621 -2.31 -46.70 -13.28
C THR A 621 -3.58 -45.91 -13.09
N PHE A 622 -3.82 -44.89 -13.91
CA PHE A 622 -5.07 -44.13 -13.94
C PHE A 622 -5.58 -44.00 -15.39
N SER A 623 -6.89 -43.86 -15.56
CA SER A 623 -7.47 -43.66 -16.91
C SER A 623 -7.50 -42.17 -17.25
N ALA A 624 -6.84 -41.80 -18.35
CA ALA A 624 -6.69 -40.45 -18.84
C ALA A 624 -7.47 -40.21 -20.15
N THR A 625 -7.76 -38.93 -20.42
CA THR A 625 -8.37 -38.44 -21.66
C THR A 625 -7.33 -37.66 -22.45
N ALA A 626 -7.21 -37.91 -23.75
CA ALA A 626 -6.26 -37.22 -24.62
C ALA A 626 -6.46 -35.70 -24.59
N GLY A 627 -5.37 -34.94 -24.48
CA GLY A 627 -5.40 -33.48 -24.41
C GLY A 627 -5.85 -32.89 -23.06
N VAL A 628 -6.23 -33.72 -22.08
CA VAL A 628 -6.48 -33.28 -20.71
C VAL A 628 -5.16 -33.28 -19.93
N GLU A 629 -4.92 -32.19 -19.20
CA GLU A 629 -3.80 -32.07 -18.26
C GLU A 629 -4.16 -32.66 -16.90
N TYR A 630 -3.21 -33.40 -16.32
CA TYR A 630 -3.27 -33.99 -14.99
C TYR A 630 -2.07 -33.55 -14.18
N LEU A 631 -2.22 -33.37 -12.86
CA LEU A 631 -1.08 -33.14 -11.98
C LEU A 631 -0.62 -34.44 -11.33
N ILE A 632 0.69 -34.69 -11.31
CA ILE A 632 1.35 -35.82 -10.67
C ILE A 632 2.22 -35.28 -9.52
N ARG A 633 1.86 -35.62 -8.29
CA ARG A 633 2.57 -35.28 -7.05
C ARG A 633 3.50 -36.43 -6.67
N VAL A 634 4.80 -36.14 -6.56
CA VAL A 634 5.86 -37.12 -6.28
C VAL A 634 6.57 -36.71 -5.00
N GLY A 635 6.63 -37.60 -4.01
CA GLY A 635 7.42 -37.35 -2.79
C GLY A 635 7.83 -38.67 -2.13
N GLY A 636 7.90 -38.67 -0.81
CA GLY A 636 8.32 -39.83 -0.01
C GLY A 636 7.39 -40.22 1.11
N TYR A 637 7.42 -41.51 1.45
CA TYR A 637 6.75 -42.02 2.63
C TYR A 637 7.39 -41.42 3.89
N ASN A 638 6.57 -40.85 4.78
CA ASN A 638 6.98 -40.26 6.06
C ASN A 638 8.14 -39.24 5.93
N GLY A 639 8.12 -38.40 4.89
CA GLY A 639 9.12 -37.35 4.66
C GLY A 639 10.47 -37.84 4.11
N ALA A 640 10.51 -39.01 3.46
CA ALA A 640 11.72 -39.49 2.80
C ALA A 640 12.09 -38.62 1.58
N GLN A 641 13.39 -38.30 1.44
CA GLN A 641 13.94 -37.47 0.37
C GLN A 641 15.05 -38.19 -0.38
N GLY A 642 15.24 -37.84 -1.66
CA GLY A 642 16.35 -38.26 -2.49
C GLY A 642 16.12 -38.06 -3.98
N THR A 643 17.00 -38.68 -4.78
CA THR A 643 16.95 -38.63 -6.24
C THR A 643 16.20 -39.83 -6.82
N GLY A 644 15.43 -39.58 -7.88
CA GLY A 644 14.56 -40.58 -8.46
C GLY A 644 14.38 -40.53 -9.96
N THR A 645 13.50 -41.39 -10.46
CA THR A 645 13.11 -41.44 -11.87
C THR A 645 11.61 -41.69 -11.97
N LEU A 646 10.91 -40.72 -12.54
CA LEU A 646 9.49 -40.73 -12.86
C LEU A 646 9.34 -41.20 -14.31
N THR A 647 8.74 -42.36 -14.52
CA THR A 647 8.37 -42.84 -15.87
C THR A 647 6.87 -42.77 -16.04
N VAL A 648 6.40 -42.10 -17.08
CA VAL A 648 4.98 -42.01 -17.45
C VAL A 648 4.80 -42.66 -18.82
N THR A 649 3.76 -43.49 -18.99
CA THR A 649 3.49 -44.18 -20.27
C THR A 649 1.99 -44.37 -20.49
N CYS A 650 1.47 -43.77 -21.55
CA CYS A 650 0.08 -43.90 -22.00
C CYS A 650 -0.08 -45.19 -22.84
N THR A 651 -0.96 -46.10 -22.42
CA THR A 651 -1.21 -47.39 -23.11
C THR A 651 -2.68 -47.56 -23.54
N GLY A 652 -3.28 -46.48 -24.03
CA GLY A 652 -4.61 -46.46 -24.63
C GLY A 652 -4.70 -47.21 -25.96
N VAL A 653 -5.85 -47.86 -26.19
CA VAL A 653 -6.13 -48.63 -27.42
C VAL A 653 -6.90 -47.73 -28.39
N GLY A 654 -6.39 -47.58 -29.62
CA GLY A 654 -6.85 -46.55 -30.56
C GLY A 654 -8.33 -46.62 -30.98
N GLY A 655 -8.89 -45.45 -31.31
CA GLY A 655 -10.28 -45.33 -31.80
C GLY A 655 -10.91 -43.92 -31.77
N SER A 656 -10.13 -42.85 -32.01
CA SER A 656 -10.53 -41.53 -32.56
C SER A 656 -9.31 -40.60 -32.44
N CYS A 657 -9.03 -39.76 -33.44
CA CYS A 657 -8.06 -38.68 -33.24
C CYS A 657 -8.72 -37.55 -32.43
N PRO A 658 -7.95 -36.67 -31.77
CA PRO A 658 -8.51 -35.45 -31.20
C PRO A 658 -8.88 -34.47 -32.31
N GLY A 659 -10.17 -34.12 -32.42
CA GLY A 659 -10.69 -33.30 -33.51
C GLY A 659 -11.09 -34.13 -34.73
N ASP A 660 -11.71 -35.28 -34.50
CA ASP A 660 -12.30 -36.15 -35.55
C ASP A 660 -13.50 -35.43 -36.22
N ASP A 661 -14.36 -34.77 -35.44
CA ASP A 661 -15.57 -34.10 -35.93
C ASP A 661 -15.83 -32.72 -35.32
N ALA A 662 -16.92 -32.07 -35.72
CA ALA A 662 -17.28 -30.71 -35.28
C ALA A 662 -17.67 -30.60 -33.79
N ASN A 663 -17.79 -31.72 -33.06
CA ASN A 663 -18.10 -31.78 -31.63
C ASN A 663 -16.84 -31.90 -30.75
N ASP A 664 -15.73 -32.40 -31.28
CA ASP A 664 -14.44 -32.54 -30.57
C ASP A 664 -13.29 -31.73 -31.21
N ALA A 665 -13.58 -30.97 -32.27
CA ALA A 665 -12.66 -30.04 -32.94
C ALA A 665 -11.75 -29.25 -31.99
N LEU A 666 -10.47 -29.17 -32.32
CA LEU A 666 -9.44 -28.60 -31.45
C LEU A 666 -9.44 -27.05 -31.45
N PRO A 667 -9.27 -26.38 -30.30
CA PRO A 667 -9.31 -24.92 -30.22
C PRO A 667 -8.05 -24.24 -30.77
N VAL A 668 -8.24 -23.26 -31.66
CA VAL A 668 -7.23 -22.25 -31.99
C VAL A 668 -7.30 -21.14 -30.94
N THR A 669 -6.45 -21.22 -29.91
CA THR A 669 -6.54 -20.43 -28.66
C THR A 669 -6.10 -18.97 -28.78
N GLY A 670 -5.34 -18.61 -29.81
CA GLY A 670 -4.85 -17.26 -30.10
C GLY A 670 -4.04 -17.26 -31.39
N LEU A 671 -3.80 -16.10 -32.01
CA LEU A 671 -2.96 -15.97 -33.20
C LEU A 671 -1.67 -15.19 -32.88
N PRO A 672 -0.51 -15.57 -33.44
CA PRO A 672 -0.29 -16.73 -34.31
C PRO A 672 -0.44 -18.07 -33.58
N PHE A 673 -0.95 -19.07 -34.29
CA PHE A 673 -1.12 -20.44 -33.83
C PHE A 673 -0.29 -21.38 -34.69
N SER A 674 0.33 -22.39 -34.09
CA SER A 674 0.95 -23.50 -34.82
C SER A 674 0.70 -24.82 -34.10
N HIS A 675 0.43 -25.87 -34.88
CA HIS A 675 0.14 -27.19 -34.34
C HIS A 675 0.46 -28.29 -35.36
N SER A 676 1.02 -29.40 -34.88
CA SER A 676 1.28 -30.59 -35.67
C SER A 676 0.39 -31.74 -35.23
N GLY A 677 -0.15 -32.47 -36.19
CA GLY A 677 -1.07 -33.59 -35.94
C GLY A 677 -0.96 -34.65 -37.02
N ASN A 678 -1.80 -35.67 -36.97
CA ASN A 678 -1.76 -36.80 -37.91
C ASN A 678 -3.17 -37.19 -38.35
N THR A 679 -3.51 -36.96 -39.62
CA THR A 679 -4.83 -37.35 -40.15
C THR A 679 -5.02 -38.87 -40.21
N ALA A 680 -3.94 -39.66 -40.29
CA ALA A 680 -4.03 -41.12 -40.39
C ALA A 680 -4.58 -41.84 -39.14
N ASP A 681 -4.78 -41.10 -38.04
CA ASP A 681 -5.42 -41.59 -36.81
C ASP A 681 -6.92 -41.20 -36.72
N CYS A 682 -7.42 -40.40 -37.67
CA CYS A 682 -8.79 -39.87 -37.73
C CYS A 682 -9.74 -40.73 -38.59
N VAL A 683 -11.01 -40.33 -38.61
CA VAL A 683 -12.05 -40.82 -39.54
C VAL A 683 -12.20 -39.85 -40.72
N ASP A 684 -12.79 -40.33 -41.81
CA ASP A 684 -13.18 -39.57 -43.00
C ASP A 684 -14.65 -39.14 -42.83
N ASP A 685 -14.87 -37.89 -42.43
CA ASP A 685 -16.16 -37.30 -42.07
C ASP A 685 -16.55 -36.10 -42.97
N VAL A 686 -15.60 -35.50 -43.72
CA VAL A 686 -15.80 -34.28 -44.53
C VAL A 686 -15.35 -34.44 -46.01
N ASP A 687 -16.16 -35.15 -46.80
CA ASP A 687 -16.07 -35.31 -48.27
C ASP A 687 -16.26 -33.98 -49.09
N GLU A 688 -15.47 -32.92 -48.88
CA GLU A 688 -15.63 -31.64 -49.59
C GLU A 688 -14.99 -31.62 -51.00
N ILE A 689 -15.57 -30.83 -51.91
CA ILE A 689 -15.09 -30.64 -53.29
C ILE A 689 -14.38 -29.29 -53.41
N CYS A 690 -13.06 -29.29 -53.31
CA CYS A 690 -12.21 -28.18 -53.73
C CYS A 690 -11.26 -28.64 -54.84
N GLY A 691 -11.19 -27.93 -55.97
CA GLY A 691 -10.26 -28.20 -57.09
C GLY A 691 -10.57 -29.45 -57.94
N GLY A 692 -10.82 -30.60 -57.30
CA GLY A 692 -10.89 -31.93 -57.91
C GLY A 692 -12.20 -32.70 -57.71
N ALA A 693 -12.08 -33.98 -57.34
CA ALA A 693 -13.19 -34.79 -56.84
C ALA A 693 -13.36 -34.56 -55.33
N ALA A 694 -14.44 -35.05 -54.72
CA ALA A 694 -14.51 -35.10 -53.25
C ALA A 694 -13.33 -35.92 -52.71
N SER A 695 -12.83 -35.57 -51.52
CA SER A 695 -11.86 -36.42 -50.82
C SER A 695 -12.48 -37.77 -50.44
N THR A 696 -11.64 -38.67 -49.95
CA THR A 696 -12.01 -39.85 -49.16
C THR A 696 -10.83 -40.22 -48.23
N ALA A 697 -10.19 -39.20 -47.66
CA ALA A 697 -9.08 -39.33 -46.72
C ALA A 697 -9.59 -38.97 -45.32
N ALA A 698 -8.94 -39.52 -44.30
CA ALA A 698 -9.27 -39.12 -42.93
C ALA A 698 -8.95 -37.63 -42.73
N ASP A 699 -9.83 -36.91 -42.03
CA ASP A 699 -9.74 -35.46 -41.82
C ASP A 699 -9.61 -35.09 -40.34
N ALA A 700 -8.97 -33.95 -40.08
CA ALA A 700 -8.72 -33.43 -38.73
C ALA A 700 -9.23 -31.99 -38.61
N MET A 701 -9.90 -31.69 -37.50
CA MET A 701 -10.73 -30.50 -37.35
C MET A 701 -10.32 -29.61 -36.17
N TYR A 702 -10.30 -28.31 -36.44
CA TYR A 702 -10.06 -27.24 -35.48
C TYR A 702 -11.20 -26.24 -35.50
N TYR A 703 -11.36 -25.45 -34.44
CA TYR A 703 -12.25 -24.28 -34.44
C TYR A 703 -11.52 -23.01 -33.97
N TYR A 704 -11.90 -21.88 -34.58
CA TYR A 704 -11.41 -20.55 -34.25
C TYR A 704 -12.58 -19.59 -34.00
N GLN A 705 -12.50 -18.83 -32.91
CA GLN A 705 -13.50 -17.80 -32.55
C GLN A 705 -12.82 -16.43 -32.44
N PRO A 706 -12.70 -15.67 -33.53
CA PRO A 706 -12.11 -14.33 -33.50
C PRO A 706 -12.91 -13.38 -32.61
N THR A 707 -12.20 -12.55 -31.84
CA THR A 707 -12.79 -11.50 -30.99
C THR A 707 -12.89 -10.15 -31.70
N VAL A 708 -12.21 -9.98 -32.84
CA VAL A 708 -12.26 -8.81 -33.73
C VAL A 708 -12.46 -9.23 -35.19
N ASN A 709 -12.91 -8.32 -36.04
CA ASN A 709 -12.96 -8.58 -37.48
C ASN A 709 -11.55 -8.47 -38.06
N GLN A 710 -11.08 -9.52 -38.74
CA GLN A 710 -9.71 -9.62 -39.25
C GLN A 710 -9.67 -10.55 -40.46
N SER A 711 -8.59 -10.51 -41.24
CA SER A 711 -8.28 -11.59 -42.18
C SER A 711 -7.25 -12.54 -41.57
N ILE A 712 -7.32 -13.82 -41.91
CA ILE A 712 -6.33 -14.83 -41.49
C ILE A 712 -5.71 -15.53 -42.70
N ASP A 713 -4.45 -15.94 -42.51
CA ASP A 713 -3.77 -16.91 -43.35
C ASP A 713 -3.72 -18.26 -42.59
N VAL A 714 -4.00 -19.37 -43.29
CA VAL A 714 -3.89 -20.74 -42.78
C VAL A 714 -3.02 -21.52 -43.76
N THR A 715 -1.90 -22.09 -43.31
CA THR A 715 -0.94 -22.79 -44.18
C THR A 715 -0.64 -24.20 -43.69
N LEU A 716 -0.58 -25.14 -44.65
CA LEU A 716 -0.13 -26.51 -44.48
C LEU A 716 1.15 -26.80 -45.27
N CYS A 717 1.86 -25.77 -45.79
CA CYS A 717 2.94 -25.94 -46.77
C CYS A 717 4.11 -26.84 -46.32
N ASN A 718 4.27 -27.05 -45.01
CA ASN A 718 5.32 -27.88 -44.39
C ASN A 718 4.89 -29.34 -44.13
N SER A 719 3.63 -29.71 -44.39
CA SER A 719 3.06 -31.03 -44.07
C SER A 719 3.71 -32.19 -44.83
N GLY A 720 3.57 -33.42 -44.32
CA GLY A 720 4.22 -34.61 -44.87
C GLY A 720 3.57 -35.18 -46.15
N PHE A 721 2.29 -34.95 -46.37
CA PHE A 721 1.46 -35.56 -47.43
C PHE A 721 0.72 -34.51 -48.27
N ASP A 722 0.20 -34.90 -49.43
CA ASP A 722 -0.55 -34.01 -50.34
C ASP A 722 -1.88 -33.58 -49.68
N THR A 723 -1.99 -32.31 -49.26
CA THR A 723 -3.07 -31.86 -48.36
C THR A 723 -4.27 -31.28 -49.11
N ARG A 724 -5.40 -31.18 -48.41
CA ARG A 724 -6.49 -30.26 -48.71
C ARG A 724 -6.88 -29.47 -47.46
N LEU A 725 -7.39 -28.27 -47.65
CA LEU A 725 -7.74 -27.36 -46.57
C LEU A 725 -9.09 -26.70 -46.83
N TYR A 726 -10.00 -26.82 -45.86
CA TYR A 726 -11.33 -26.21 -45.91
C TYR A 726 -11.59 -25.37 -44.67
N ILE A 727 -12.39 -24.32 -44.82
CA ILE A 727 -12.93 -23.54 -43.70
C ILE A 727 -14.45 -23.50 -43.83
N TYR A 728 -15.18 -23.73 -42.74
CA TYR A 728 -16.63 -23.55 -42.64
C TYR A 728 -16.99 -22.48 -41.61
N GLU A 729 -18.07 -21.74 -41.83
CA GLU A 729 -18.56 -20.71 -40.91
C GLU A 729 -19.79 -21.23 -40.13
N ASN A 730 -19.70 -21.15 -38.80
CA ASN A 730 -20.65 -21.53 -37.75
C ASN A 730 -21.09 -23.01 -37.69
N THR A 731 -21.11 -23.73 -38.81
CA THR A 731 -21.42 -25.18 -38.86
C THR A 731 -20.74 -25.83 -40.07
N VAL A 732 -20.11 -26.98 -39.88
CA VAL A 732 -19.61 -27.82 -40.99
C VAL A 732 -20.79 -28.30 -41.83
N THR A 733 -20.78 -28.04 -43.14
CA THR A 733 -21.85 -28.43 -44.07
C THR A 733 -21.25 -28.70 -45.46
N PRO A 734 -20.86 -29.95 -45.75
CA PRO A 734 -20.19 -30.31 -47.00
C PRO A 734 -20.98 -29.90 -48.26
N GLY A 735 -20.24 -29.44 -49.27
CA GLY A 735 -20.73 -28.86 -50.51
C GLY A 735 -20.87 -27.32 -50.50
N SER A 736 -20.36 -26.64 -49.46
CA SER A 736 -20.47 -25.18 -49.30
C SER A 736 -19.44 -24.61 -48.31
N PRO A 737 -18.13 -24.74 -48.57
CA PRO A 737 -17.11 -24.23 -47.68
C PRO A 737 -17.05 -22.69 -47.77
N PHE A 738 -16.69 -22.05 -46.65
CA PHE A 738 -16.46 -20.60 -46.57
C PHE A 738 -15.20 -20.19 -47.37
N ALA A 739 -14.16 -21.00 -47.28
CA ALA A 739 -12.96 -20.94 -48.11
C ALA A 739 -12.39 -22.36 -48.30
N CYS A 740 -11.71 -22.62 -49.42
CA CYS A 740 -11.03 -23.90 -49.64
C CYS A 740 -9.78 -23.73 -50.51
N ASP A 741 -8.79 -24.59 -50.30
CA ASP A 741 -7.63 -24.75 -51.17
C ASP A 741 -7.13 -26.21 -51.19
N GLU A 742 -6.36 -26.54 -52.22
CA GLU A 742 -5.72 -27.85 -52.44
C GLU A 742 -4.21 -27.66 -52.61
N ASP A 743 -3.80 -26.81 -53.56
CA ASP A 743 -2.46 -26.84 -54.16
C ASP A 743 -1.81 -25.43 -54.29
N ALA A 744 -2.18 -24.45 -53.45
CA ALA A 744 -1.68 -23.07 -53.59
C ALA A 744 -0.26 -22.81 -53.03
N CYS A 745 0.36 -23.77 -52.33
CA CYS A 745 1.71 -23.58 -51.78
C CYS A 745 2.78 -23.40 -52.90
N PRO A 746 3.65 -22.37 -52.84
CA PRO A 746 4.52 -22.02 -53.98
C PRO A 746 5.55 -23.07 -54.43
N THR A 747 5.86 -24.06 -53.60
CA THR A 747 6.97 -25.02 -53.81
C THR A 747 6.59 -26.49 -53.57
N SER A 748 5.35 -26.77 -53.16
CA SER A 748 4.87 -28.08 -52.76
C SER A 748 3.40 -28.26 -53.13
N ASN A 749 2.99 -29.52 -53.33
CA ASN A 749 1.58 -29.88 -53.46
C ASN A 749 0.94 -29.85 -52.08
N ARG A 750 0.58 -28.66 -51.61
CA ARG A 750 0.09 -28.39 -50.26
C ARG A 750 -0.83 -27.18 -50.31
N SER A 751 -1.67 -27.10 -49.31
CA SER A 751 -2.76 -26.15 -49.26
C SER A 751 -2.38 -24.93 -48.42
N ILE A 752 -2.77 -23.75 -48.91
CA ILE A 752 -2.68 -22.49 -48.16
C ILE A 752 -3.86 -21.60 -48.51
N LEU A 753 -4.59 -21.18 -47.48
CA LEU A 753 -5.66 -20.20 -47.58
C LEU A 753 -5.14 -18.86 -47.08
N GLN A 754 -5.09 -17.86 -47.96
CA GLN A 754 -4.62 -16.51 -47.61
C GLN A 754 -5.73 -15.48 -47.67
N ASN A 755 -5.68 -14.49 -46.77
CA ASN A 755 -6.61 -13.37 -46.67
C ASN A 755 -8.08 -13.80 -46.51
N VAL A 756 -8.32 -14.80 -45.66
CA VAL A 756 -9.66 -15.26 -45.30
C VAL A 756 -10.26 -14.31 -44.26
N ALA A 757 -11.17 -13.44 -44.70
CA ALA A 757 -11.84 -12.48 -43.83
C ALA A 757 -12.82 -13.18 -42.85
N VAL A 758 -12.51 -13.14 -41.56
CA VAL A 758 -13.28 -13.76 -40.46
C VAL A 758 -13.88 -12.70 -39.53
N ALA A 759 -15.10 -12.92 -39.07
CA ALA A 759 -15.90 -11.93 -38.33
C ALA A 759 -16.02 -12.25 -36.83
N ALA A 760 -15.88 -11.21 -36.00
CA ALA A 760 -15.92 -11.29 -34.55
C ALA A 760 -17.18 -12.01 -34.04
N GLY A 761 -17.00 -13.01 -33.17
CA GLY A 761 -18.10 -13.76 -32.55
C GLY A 761 -18.79 -14.79 -33.45
N SER A 762 -18.27 -15.04 -34.65
CA SER A 762 -18.59 -16.25 -35.42
C SER A 762 -17.58 -17.37 -35.09
N THR A 763 -17.97 -18.63 -35.31
CA THR A 763 -17.05 -19.78 -35.13
C THR A 763 -16.63 -20.29 -36.50
N TYR A 764 -15.34 -20.43 -36.76
CA TYR A 764 -14.80 -20.94 -38.02
C TYR A 764 -14.17 -22.31 -37.78
N PHE A 765 -14.68 -23.35 -38.44
CA PHE A 765 -14.10 -24.69 -38.40
C PHE A 765 -13.05 -24.80 -39.52
N ILE A 766 -11.83 -25.19 -39.17
CA ILE A 766 -10.72 -25.41 -40.10
C ILE A 766 -10.55 -26.93 -40.22
N VAL A 767 -10.64 -27.47 -41.42
CA VAL A 767 -10.57 -28.91 -41.71
C VAL A 767 -9.33 -29.20 -42.54
N ILE A 768 -8.52 -30.14 -42.08
CA ILE A 768 -7.28 -30.60 -42.70
C ILE A 768 -7.52 -32.01 -43.24
N ASP A 769 -7.35 -32.18 -44.53
CA ASP A 769 -7.67 -33.40 -45.29
C ASP A 769 -6.51 -33.67 -46.29
N GLY A 770 -6.58 -34.67 -47.16
CA GLY A 770 -5.55 -34.99 -48.14
C GLY A 770 -6.06 -35.47 -49.50
N GLU A 771 -5.38 -35.07 -50.57
CA GLU A 771 -5.79 -35.39 -51.94
C GLU A 771 -5.68 -36.91 -52.22
N ALA A 772 -6.71 -37.44 -52.87
CA ALA A 772 -6.84 -38.81 -53.36
C ALA A 772 -6.61 -39.91 -52.30
N GLY A 773 -6.96 -39.65 -51.04
CA GLY A 773 -6.77 -40.60 -49.93
C GLY A 773 -5.38 -40.54 -49.30
N ALA A 774 -4.69 -39.40 -49.39
CA ALA A 774 -3.43 -39.17 -48.70
C ALA A 774 -3.66 -38.82 -47.23
N GLU A 775 -2.95 -39.48 -46.33
CA GLU A 775 -3.05 -39.31 -44.88
C GLU A 775 -1.64 -39.23 -44.27
N GLY A 776 -1.50 -38.54 -43.13
CA GLY A 776 -0.23 -38.51 -42.40
C GLY A 776 -0.04 -37.28 -41.52
N ILE A 777 1.23 -37.03 -41.15
CA ILE A 777 1.59 -35.90 -40.30
C ILE A 777 1.46 -34.58 -41.06
N TYR A 778 0.71 -33.64 -40.50
CA TYR A 778 0.59 -32.26 -40.97
C TYR A 778 1.25 -31.28 -40.00
N GLU A 779 1.60 -30.12 -40.54
CA GLU A 779 2.11 -28.95 -39.81
C GLU A 779 1.23 -27.76 -40.22
N MET A 780 0.31 -27.35 -39.34
CA MET A 780 -0.56 -26.21 -39.55
C MET A 780 0.00 -24.97 -38.84
N SER A 781 -0.05 -23.82 -39.51
CA SER A 781 -0.06 -22.53 -38.81
C SER A 781 -1.19 -21.62 -39.27
N VAL A 782 -1.68 -20.80 -38.34
CA VAL A 782 -2.72 -19.78 -38.54
C VAL A 782 -2.17 -18.44 -38.06
N SER A 783 -2.25 -17.40 -38.88
CA SER A 783 -1.80 -16.05 -38.54
C SER A 783 -2.80 -15.01 -39.02
N VAL A 784 -2.64 -13.75 -38.57
CA VAL A 784 -3.34 -12.63 -39.21
C VAL A 784 -2.78 -12.46 -40.63
N SER A 785 -3.65 -12.20 -41.60
CA SER A 785 -3.26 -11.93 -42.98
C SER A 785 -2.90 -10.47 -43.16
N ALA A 786 -1.79 -10.17 -43.82
CA ALA A 786 -1.43 -8.80 -44.20
C ALA A 786 -2.33 -8.32 -45.35
N ASP A 787 -3.08 -7.23 -45.17
CA ASP A 787 -3.88 -6.64 -46.26
C ASP A 787 -2.94 -6.11 -47.36
N PRO A 788 -3.01 -6.62 -48.61
CA PRO A 788 -2.19 -6.14 -49.71
C PRO A 788 -2.59 -4.76 -50.26
N ASN A 789 -3.58 -4.07 -49.67
CA ASN A 789 -4.03 -2.72 -50.07
C ASN A 789 -4.03 -1.68 -48.94
N ASP A 790 -3.66 -2.03 -47.70
CA ASP A 790 -3.43 -1.04 -46.64
C ASP A 790 -1.98 -0.52 -46.75
N PRO A 791 -1.75 0.80 -46.84
CA PRO A 791 -0.39 1.36 -46.81
C PRO A 791 0.31 1.27 -45.43
N ASN A 792 -0.32 0.71 -44.39
CA ASN A 792 0.19 0.60 -43.02
C ASN A 792 0.08 -0.82 -42.40
N THR A 793 0.09 -1.91 -43.18
CA THR A 793 0.01 -3.31 -42.66
C THR A 793 1.36 -3.99 -42.38
N GLY A 794 2.36 -3.22 -41.95
CA GLY A 794 3.51 -3.72 -41.19
C GLY A 794 3.18 -3.75 -39.70
N GLY A 795 2.30 -4.68 -39.31
CA GLY A 795 2.10 -5.02 -37.90
C GLY A 795 3.15 -6.04 -37.50
N ASP A 796 3.85 -5.78 -36.39
CA ASP A 796 4.88 -6.62 -35.79
C ASP A 796 6.23 -6.61 -36.53
N ASN A 797 7.03 -5.59 -36.16
CA ASN A 797 8.50 -5.52 -36.14
C ASN A 797 9.37 -5.75 -37.38
N ASP A 798 8.83 -5.72 -38.60
CA ASP A 798 9.62 -5.71 -39.84
C ASP A 798 10.47 -4.42 -39.99
N ASP A 799 9.88 -3.25 -39.78
CA ASP A 799 10.62 -1.98 -39.73
C ASP A 799 11.22 -1.73 -38.33
N CYS A 800 12.47 -1.25 -38.28
CA CYS A 800 13.21 -0.96 -37.04
C CYS A 800 12.46 -0.03 -36.07
N ALA A 801 11.70 0.93 -36.60
CA ALA A 801 10.92 1.88 -35.80
C ALA A 801 9.75 1.22 -35.03
N ASN A 802 9.39 -0.01 -35.39
CA ASN A 802 8.30 -0.80 -34.82
C ASN A 802 8.82 -2.05 -34.07
N ALA A 803 10.09 -2.03 -33.64
CA ALA A 803 10.73 -3.15 -32.94
C ALA A 803 9.90 -3.63 -31.73
N THR A 804 9.67 -4.94 -31.61
CA THR A 804 8.85 -5.53 -30.53
C THR A 804 9.59 -5.45 -29.19
N PRO A 805 9.00 -4.84 -28.14
CA PRO A 805 9.61 -4.83 -26.81
C PRO A 805 9.77 -6.25 -26.23
N VAL A 806 10.96 -6.57 -25.72
CA VAL A 806 11.32 -7.87 -25.13
C VAL A 806 12.18 -7.72 -23.88
N GLY A 807 12.11 -8.70 -23.00
CA GLY A 807 13.05 -8.90 -21.88
C GLY A 807 13.88 -10.17 -22.10
N ASP A 808 14.39 -10.73 -21.00
CA ASP A 808 14.91 -12.11 -21.00
C ASP A 808 13.76 -13.12 -21.22
N GLY A 809 14.00 -14.15 -22.01
CA GLY A 809 12.97 -15.12 -22.43
C GLY A 809 13.18 -15.69 -23.84
N SER A 810 12.19 -16.43 -24.32
CA SER A 810 12.18 -17.08 -25.64
C SER A 810 11.07 -16.52 -26.52
N PHE A 811 11.42 -16.07 -27.72
CA PHE A 811 10.52 -15.38 -28.65
C PHE A 811 10.56 -16.06 -30.02
N THR A 812 9.40 -16.34 -30.64
CA THR A 812 9.35 -16.92 -32.00
C THR A 812 9.00 -15.86 -33.05
N GLY A 813 9.48 -16.04 -34.28
CA GLY A 813 9.21 -15.11 -35.38
C GLY A 813 9.60 -15.69 -36.74
N SER A 814 9.44 -14.89 -37.79
CA SER A 814 9.83 -15.25 -39.15
C SER A 814 10.38 -14.04 -39.91
N THR A 815 11.37 -14.26 -40.77
CA THR A 815 11.88 -13.26 -41.72
C THR A 815 11.25 -13.40 -43.11
N VAL A 816 10.31 -14.34 -43.29
CA VAL A 816 9.64 -14.55 -44.58
C VAL A 816 8.64 -13.43 -44.85
N GLY A 817 8.97 -12.55 -45.80
CA GLY A 817 8.09 -11.47 -46.25
C GLY A 817 8.33 -10.11 -45.59
N ALA A 818 9.19 -10.05 -44.57
CA ALA A 818 9.57 -8.81 -43.88
C ALA A 818 10.27 -7.80 -44.81
N THR A 819 10.35 -6.54 -44.37
CA THR A 819 11.11 -5.49 -45.06
C THR A 819 12.63 -5.76 -44.98
N ASN A 820 13.41 -4.93 -45.67
CA ASN A 820 14.88 -4.93 -45.60
C ASN A 820 15.31 -3.50 -45.30
N ASP A 821 15.39 -3.15 -44.03
CA ASP A 821 15.66 -1.78 -43.57
C ASP A 821 16.97 -1.66 -42.75
N GLY A 822 17.52 -2.79 -42.30
CA GLY A 822 18.76 -2.87 -41.54
C GLY A 822 20.00 -3.30 -42.34
N THR A 823 21.16 -3.16 -41.70
CA THR A 823 22.44 -3.68 -42.22
C THR A 823 23.34 -4.14 -41.08
N ALA A 824 24.08 -5.24 -41.29
CA ALA A 824 25.08 -5.74 -40.35
C ALA A 824 26.49 -5.72 -40.97
N THR A 825 27.53 -5.63 -40.13
CA THR A 825 28.94 -5.67 -40.57
C THR A 825 29.47 -7.09 -40.82
N CYS A 826 28.67 -8.12 -40.53
CA CYS A 826 28.92 -9.54 -40.79
C CYS A 826 27.75 -10.20 -41.54
N GLY A 827 27.91 -11.45 -41.98
CA GLY A 827 26.86 -12.29 -42.57
C GLY A 827 26.24 -11.86 -43.91
N SER A 828 26.78 -10.83 -44.57
CA SER A 828 26.30 -10.38 -45.90
C SER A 828 24.79 -10.11 -45.96
N SER A 829 24.17 -9.75 -44.84
CA SER A 829 22.71 -9.61 -44.70
C SER A 829 22.15 -8.26 -45.15
N THR A 830 22.90 -7.43 -45.90
CA THR A 830 22.53 -6.06 -46.29
C THR A 830 21.39 -5.98 -47.33
N THR A 831 20.95 -7.13 -47.82
CA THR A 831 19.88 -7.33 -48.82
C THR A 831 19.02 -8.53 -48.44
N SER A 832 18.94 -8.83 -47.15
CA SER A 832 18.21 -9.97 -46.57
C SER A 832 17.16 -9.41 -45.62
N PRO A 833 15.90 -9.83 -45.72
CA PRO A 833 14.84 -9.37 -44.84
C PRO A 833 15.23 -9.42 -43.35
N ASP A 834 14.71 -8.47 -42.59
CA ASP A 834 14.97 -8.32 -41.16
C ASP A 834 13.71 -8.10 -40.34
N VAL A 835 13.79 -8.47 -39.07
CA VAL A 835 12.82 -8.14 -38.02
C VAL A 835 13.55 -7.73 -36.74
N TRP A 836 12.89 -6.92 -35.90
CA TRP A 836 13.56 -6.14 -34.85
C TRP A 836 12.94 -6.31 -33.46
N PHE A 837 13.77 -6.36 -32.44
CA PHE A 837 13.34 -6.46 -31.05
C PHE A 837 13.98 -5.35 -30.21
N GLU A 838 13.19 -4.69 -29.37
CA GLU A 838 13.62 -3.65 -28.45
C GLU A 838 13.83 -4.26 -27.06
N TYR A 839 15.09 -4.49 -26.68
CA TYR A 839 15.46 -5.15 -25.44
C TYR A 839 15.88 -4.12 -24.38
N THR A 840 15.14 -4.03 -23.29
CA THR A 840 15.53 -3.25 -22.10
C THR A 840 16.18 -4.17 -21.08
N ALA A 841 17.44 -3.91 -20.73
CA ALA A 841 18.20 -4.79 -19.86
C ALA A 841 17.68 -4.72 -18.41
N PRO A 842 17.35 -5.86 -17.76
CA PRO A 842 16.91 -5.87 -16.36
C PRO A 842 18.07 -5.62 -15.39
N VAL A 843 19.28 -6.06 -15.75
CA VAL A 843 20.51 -5.95 -14.92
C VAL A 843 21.65 -5.27 -15.68
N THR A 844 22.63 -4.76 -14.93
CA THR A 844 23.94 -4.39 -15.48
C THR A 844 24.83 -5.64 -15.51
N GLY A 845 25.42 -5.96 -16.66
CA GLY A 845 26.15 -7.22 -16.86
C GLY A 845 26.38 -7.51 -18.33
N ASP A 846 26.36 -8.78 -18.74
CA ASP A 846 26.33 -9.20 -20.14
C ASP A 846 24.97 -9.79 -20.51
N ALA A 847 24.37 -9.34 -21.61
CA ALA A 847 23.21 -9.97 -22.24
C ALA A 847 23.67 -10.86 -23.40
N THR A 848 23.01 -12.01 -23.57
CA THR A 848 23.22 -12.95 -24.67
C THR A 848 21.90 -13.19 -25.39
N ALA A 849 21.91 -13.08 -26.72
CA ALA A 849 20.80 -13.43 -27.60
C ALA A 849 21.24 -14.49 -28.62
N THR A 850 20.44 -15.54 -28.82
CA THR A 850 20.79 -16.68 -29.67
C THR A 850 19.61 -17.22 -30.48
N THR A 851 19.90 -17.72 -31.68
CA THR A 851 18.97 -18.53 -32.49
C THR A 851 19.32 -20.03 -32.48
N CYS A 852 20.24 -20.47 -31.60
CA CYS A 852 20.73 -21.85 -31.54
C CYS A 852 19.79 -22.85 -30.86
N ASN A 853 18.57 -22.98 -31.37
CA ASN A 853 17.49 -23.83 -30.85
C ASN A 853 16.91 -24.74 -31.96
N GLY A 854 16.00 -25.65 -31.60
CA GLY A 854 15.42 -26.61 -32.53
C GLY A 854 14.50 -26.01 -33.60
N LEU A 855 13.89 -24.85 -33.31
CA LEU A 855 12.84 -24.24 -34.14
C LEU A 855 13.37 -23.32 -35.25
N THR A 856 14.62 -22.86 -35.16
CA THR A 856 15.23 -22.05 -36.22
C THR A 856 15.69 -22.93 -37.40
N ASP A 857 15.20 -22.66 -38.61
CA ASP A 857 15.37 -23.54 -39.79
C ASP A 857 16.29 -22.98 -40.90
N TYR A 858 16.70 -21.72 -40.81
CA TYR A 858 17.51 -21.03 -41.83
C TYR A 858 18.83 -20.44 -41.30
N ASP A 859 19.68 -20.05 -42.24
CA ASP A 859 21.03 -19.50 -42.01
C ASP A 859 20.92 -18.05 -41.47
N THR A 860 21.04 -17.85 -40.15
CA THR A 860 20.69 -16.57 -39.50
C THR A 860 21.86 -15.57 -39.42
N VAL A 861 21.52 -14.28 -39.28
CA VAL A 861 22.45 -13.22 -38.88
C VAL A 861 21.82 -12.40 -37.76
N LEU A 862 22.47 -12.37 -36.59
CA LEU A 862 22.09 -11.51 -35.46
C LEU A 862 22.99 -10.27 -35.38
N SER A 863 22.42 -9.11 -35.10
CA SER A 863 23.19 -7.90 -34.79
C SER A 863 22.48 -7.02 -33.77
N VAL A 864 23.23 -6.45 -32.83
CA VAL A 864 22.70 -5.53 -31.80
C VAL A 864 23.17 -4.10 -32.07
N LEU A 865 22.27 -3.13 -31.97
CA LEU A 865 22.49 -1.70 -32.18
C LEU A 865 22.05 -0.90 -30.95
N ASN A 866 22.58 0.31 -30.78
CA ASN A 866 22.16 1.21 -29.70
C ASN A 866 20.90 2.05 -30.01
N SER A 867 20.43 2.06 -31.27
CA SER A 867 19.21 2.72 -31.76
C SER A 867 19.03 2.46 -33.26
N CYS A 868 17.86 2.77 -33.83
CA CYS A 868 17.63 2.66 -35.28
C CYS A 868 18.57 3.57 -36.08
N GLY A 869 19.31 2.97 -37.02
CA GLY A 869 20.37 3.66 -37.77
C GLY A 869 21.59 4.06 -36.92
N GLY A 870 21.67 3.57 -35.67
CA GLY A 870 22.74 3.84 -34.72
C GLY A 870 23.99 3.01 -34.93
N THR A 871 24.84 2.96 -33.90
CA THR A 871 26.09 2.19 -33.91
C THR A 871 25.79 0.72 -33.59
N GLN A 872 26.23 -0.18 -34.46
CA GLN A 872 26.23 -1.62 -34.18
C GLN A 872 27.25 -1.96 -33.08
N ILE A 873 26.79 -2.63 -32.03
CA ILE A 873 27.56 -3.05 -30.85
C ILE A 873 28.26 -4.38 -31.11
N VAL A 874 27.49 -5.38 -31.56
CA VAL A 874 27.97 -6.75 -31.84
C VAL A 874 27.17 -7.33 -33.02
N CYS A 875 27.75 -8.27 -33.75
CA CYS A 875 26.99 -9.13 -34.68
C CYS A 875 27.63 -10.51 -34.80
N ASN A 876 26.84 -11.50 -35.19
CA ASN A 876 27.28 -12.84 -35.51
C ASN A 876 26.44 -13.43 -36.67
N ASP A 877 27.08 -14.31 -37.43
CA ASP A 877 26.61 -15.06 -38.59
C ASP A 877 26.61 -16.53 -38.14
N ASP A 878 27.75 -17.21 -38.30
CA ASP A 878 28.00 -18.57 -37.79
C ASP A 878 28.58 -18.60 -36.36
N THR A 879 27.88 -19.23 -35.39
CA THR A 879 28.46 -19.47 -34.06
C THR A 879 29.55 -20.55 -34.10
N ALA A 880 30.81 -20.11 -33.96
CA ALA A 880 31.99 -20.98 -34.03
C ALA A 880 32.11 -21.93 -32.82
N GLY A 881 32.33 -23.22 -33.07
CA GLY A 881 32.56 -24.23 -32.03
C GLY A 881 31.33 -24.62 -31.20
N ALA A 882 30.14 -24.26 -31.67
CA ALA A 882 28.90 -24.26 -30.90
C ALA A 882 28.21 -25.64 -30.77
N PRO A 883 27.20 -25.77 -29.87
CA PRO A 883 26.45 -27.00 -29.66
C PRO A 883 25.67 -27.49 -30.90
N ALA A 884 25.24 -28.75 -30.88
CA ALA A 884 24.50 -29.37 -31.97
C ALA A 884 23.22 -28.59 -32.39
N ALA A 885 22.58 -27.87 -31.46
CA ALA A 885 21.41 -27.04 -31.74
C ALA A 885 21.68 -25.85 -32.70
N CYS A 886 22.93 -25.37 -32.77
CA CYS A 886 23.35 -24.37 -33.76
C CYS A 886 23.54 -24.96 -35.17
N SER A 887 23.37 -26.28 -35.37
CA SER A 887 23.67 -26.93 -36.64
C SER A 887 22.45 -26.96 -37.57
N LEU A 888 22.64 -26.49 -38.81
CA LEU A 888 21.73 -26.73 -39.92
C LEU A 888 22.47 -27.55 -40.97
N SER A 889 21.89 -28.68 -41.37
CA SER A 889 22.48 -29.60 -42.35
C SER A 889 23.92 -30.05 -42.03
N GLY A 890 24.30 -30.11 -40.74
CA GLY A 890 25.64 -30.54 -40.30
C GLY A 890 26.72 -29.45 -40.32
N LEU A 891 26.33 -28.17 -40.48
CA LEU A 891 27.20 -27.00 -40.37
C LEU A 891 26.61 -26.02 -39.34
N ASN A 892 27.45 -25.32 -38.57
CA ASN A 892 26.97 -24.30 -37.64
C ASN A 892 26.56 -23.06 -38.44
N ARG A 893 25.26 -22.74 -38.45
CA ARG A 893 24.62 -21.70 -39.29
C ARG A 893 23.56 -20.89 -38.54
N LYS A 894 23.71 -20.85 -37.22
CA LYS A 894 22.85 -20.12 -36.30
C LYS A 894 23.71 -19.24 -35.44
N SER A 895 23.18 -18.08 -35.09
CA SER A 895 23.94 -16.98 -34.52
C SER A 895 23.74 -16.87 -33.01
N THR A 896 24.78 -16.43 -32.32
CA THR A 896 24.73 -16.05 -30.90
C THR A 896 25.55 -14.78 -30.72
N VAL A 897 24.97 -13.77 -30.07
CA VAL A 897 25.65 -12.51 -29.75
C VAL A 897 25.60 -12.28 -28.24
N THR A 898 26.73 -11.86 -27.67
CA THR A 898 26.83 -11.44 -26.27
C THR A 898 27.40 -10.03 -26.23
N TRP A 899 26.81 -9.15 -25.42
CA TRP A 899 27.26 -7.77 -25.26
C TRP A 899 26.98 -7.26 -23.86
N SER A 900 27.80 -6.33 -23.39
CA SER A 900 27.62 -5.72 -22.08
C SER A 900 26.48 -4.71 -22.08
N VAL A 901 25.67 -4.77 -21.03
CA VAL A 901 24.43 -4.02 -20.83
C VAL A 901 24.43 -3.29 -19.48
N THR A 902 23.62 -2.25 -19.39
CA THR A 902 23.36 -1.50 -18.14
C THR A 902 21.87 -1.56 -17.84
N SER A 903 21.50 -1.82 -16.59
CA SER A 903 20.09 -1.90 -16.17
C SER A 903 19.30 -0.67 -16.60
N GLY A 904 18.10 -0.88 -17.15
CA GLY A 904 17.23 0.17 -17.67
C GLY A 904 17.67 0.80 -19.00
N GLN A 905 18.82 0.43 -19.58
CA GLN A 905 19.18 0.83 -20.94
C GLN A 905 18.54 -0.10 -21.98
N THR A 906 18.19 0.50 -23.11
CA THR A 906 17.50 -0.17 -24.22
C THR A 906 18.43 -0.37 -25.42
N TYR A 907 18.31 -1.52 -26.06
CA TYR A 907 19.12 -1.99 -27.19
C TYR A 907 18.20 -2.56 -28.28
N LEU A 908 18.61 -2.47 -29.54
CA LEU A 908 17.86 -3.08 -30.65
C LEU A 908 18.55 -4.34 -31.15
N ILE A 909 17.86 -5.47 -31.14
CA ILE A 909 18.31 -6.76 -31.66
C ILE A 909 17.64 -6.99 -33.02
N ARG A 910 18.44 -7.11 -34.07
CA ARG A 910 18.00 -7.42 -35.43
C ARG A 910 18.22 -8.90 -35.73
N VAL A 911 17.18 -9.58 -36.20
CA VAL A 911 17.24 -10.94 -36.74
C VAL A 911 17.08 -10.88 -38.25
N SER A 912 18.05 -11.45 -38.97
CA SER A 912 18.07 -11.50 -40.45
C SER A 912 18.68 -12.83 -40.89
N GLY A 913 19.03 -12.99 -42.18
CA GLY A 913 19.64 -14.20 -42.71
C GLY A 913 20.85 -13.96 -43.62
N PHE A 914 21.66 -15.00 -43.80
CA PHE A 914 22.85 -14.96 -44.64
C PHE A 914 22.48 -14.89 -46.12
N ASN A 915 22.94 -13.85 -46.81
CA ASN A 915 22.85 -13.71 -48.28
C ASN A 915 21.44 -13.97 -48.87
N GLY A 916 20.40 -13.48 -48.19
CA GLY A 916 19.00 -13.59 -48.61
C GLY A 916 18.26 -14.82 -48.10
N ALA A 917 18.83 -15.59 -47.18
CA ALA A 917 18.09 -16.62 -46.44
C ALA A 917 16.99 -15.99 -45.59
N THR A 918 15.83 -16.67 -45.54
CA THR A 918 14.69 -16.36 -44.68
C THR A 918 14.05 -17.66 -44.22
N GLY A 919 13.30 -17.61 -43.12
CA GLY A 919 12.64 -18.78 -42.53
C GLY A 919 12.06 -18.46 -41.16
N GLY A 920 11.70 -19.51 -40.43
CA GLY A 920 11.25 -19.41 -39.04
C GLY A 920 12.43 -19.38 -38.07
N PHE A 921 12.29 -18.64 -36.98
CA PHE A 921 13.27 -18.62 -35.89
C PHE A 921 12.62 -18.62 -34.51
N GLN A 922 13.41 -19.06 -33.54
CA GLN A 922 13.25 -18.72 -32.13
C GLN A 922 14.49 -17.92 -31.72
N LEU A 923 14.28 -16.85 -30.96
CA LEU A 923 15.28 -15.97 -30.39
C LEU A 923 15.21 -16.13 -28.87
N ASP A 924 16.27 -16.66 -28.27
CA ASP A 924 16.40 -16.82 -26.82
C ASP A 924 17.32 -15.72 -26.27
N ILE A 925 16.84 -14.94 -25.31
CA ILE A 925 17.54 -13.82 -24.67
C ILE A 925 17.72 -14.14 -23.19
N SER A 926 18.93 -13.91 -22.67
CA SER A 926 19.26 -14.08 -21.25
C SER A 926 20.33 -13.09 -20.83
N SER A 927 20.20 -12.52 -19.62
CA SER A 927 21.21 -11.66 -19.03
C SER A 927 21.90 -12.32 -17.83
N THR A 928 23.20 -12.07 -17.72
CA THR A 928 24.04 -12.47 -16.58
C THR A 928 24.71 -11.22 -16.04
N GLY A 929 24.17 -10.70 -14.93
CA GLY A 929 24.63 -9.46 -14.32
C GLY A 929 24.20 -9.36 -12.88
N VAL A 930 25.12 -8.95 -12.01
CA VAL A 930 24.82 -8.59 -10.63
C VAL A 930 24.60 -7.08 -10.61
N GLY A 931 23.34 -6.65 -10.50
CA GLY A 931 23.06 -5.28 -10.11
C GLY A 931 23.49 -5.11 -8.66
N LEU A 932 24.54 -4.32 -8.40
CA LEU A 932 24.78 -3.76 -7.08
C LEU A 932 24.00 -2.44 -7.02
N PRO A 933 22.94 -2.33 -6.19
CA PRO A 933 22.14 -1.10 -6.11
C PRO A 933 22.98 0.13 -5.69
N ASN A 934 24.10 -0.13 -5.03
CA ASN A 934 24.94 0.81 -4.30
C ASN A 934 26.31 1.08 -4.92
N ASP A 935 26.43 0.96 -6.24
CA ASP A 935 27.62 1.35 -7.00
C ASP A 935 27.79 2.87 -7.13
N ASN A 936 26.75 3.64 -6.80
CA ASN A 936 26.77 5.10 -6.71
C ASN A 936 26.48 5.56 -5.28
N CYS A 937 27.16 6.62 -4.86
CA CYS A 937 27.09 7.27 -3.55
C CYS A 937 25.67 7.74 -3.17
N ALA A 938 24.86 8.10 -4.16
CA ALA A 938 23.45 8.49 -3.97
C ALA A 938 22.50 7.31 -3.70
N ASN A 939 22.95 6.08 -3.95
CA ASN A 939 22.18 4.84 -3.79
C ASN A 939 22.84 3.89 -2.76
N ALA A 940 23.65 4.43 -1.85
CA ALA A 940 24.37 3.67 -0.84
C ALA A 940 23.42 2.71 -0.08
N THR A 941 23.80 1.44 0.08
CA THR A 941 22.95 0.46 0.77
C THR A 941 22.91 0.78 2.26
N ALA A 942 21.72 0.99 2.82
CA ALA A 942 21.52 1.16 4.26
C ALA A 942 22.00 -0.09 5.02
N VAL A 943 22.80 0.10 6.07
CA VAL A 943 23.41 -0.95 6.89
C VAL A 943 23.44 -0.58 8.37
N GLY A 944 23.33 -1.58 9.24
CA GLY A 944 23.65 -1.47 10.66
C GLY A 944 25.01 -2.10 10.98
N ASP A 945 25.18 -2.51 12.24
CA ASP A 945 26.26 -3.44 12.61
C ASP A 945 25.99 -4.81 11.99
N GLY A 946 27.02 -5.48 11.45
CA GLY A 946 26.85 -6.74 10.74
C GLY A 946 27.96 -7.02 9.71
N SER A 947 27.75 -8.03 8.87
CA SER A 947 28.68 -8.48 7.82
C SER A 947 28.04 -8.37 6.45
N PHE A 948 28.59 -7.54 5.57
CA PHE A 948 28.03 -7.20 4.27
C PHE A 948 28.98 -7.63 3.15
N SER A 949 28.46 -8.39 2.18
CA SER A 949 29.24 -8.78 0.99
C SER A 949 29.02 -7.80 -0.16
N GLY A 950 30.04 -7.57 -0.98
CA GLY A 950 29.94 -6.75 -2.19
C GLY A 950 31.07 -7.07 -3.18
N ASP A 951 31.03 -6.46 -4.37
CA ASP A 951 32.07 -6.66 -5.38
C ASP A 951 32.37 -5.35 -6.14
N THR A 952 33.61 -4.88 -6.08
CA THR A 952 34.02 -3.64 -6.78
C THR A 952 34.30 -3.85 -8.27
N SER A 953 34.22 -5.07 -8.82
CA SER A 953 34.70 -5.34 -10.20
C SER A 953 33.91 -4.66 -11.31
N THR A 954 32.62 -4.39 -11.11
CA THR A 954 31.73 -3.76 -12.11
C THR A 954 31.11 -2.44 -11.66
N ALA A 955 31.46 -1.94 -10.47
CA ALA A 955 30.85 -0.75 -9.88
C ALA A 955 31.30 0.55 -10.56
N THR A 956 30.51 1.62 -10.44
CA THR A 956 30.89 2.96 -10.92
C THR A 956 31.99 3.60 -10.06
N ASN A 957 32.78 4.51 -10.66
CA ASN A 957 33.77 5.32 -9.94
C ASN A 957 33.20 6.74 -9.79
N ASP A 958 32.63 7.02 -8.63
CA ASP A 958 31.99 8.31 -8.31
C ASP A 958 32.47 8.94 -6.99
N GLY A 959 33.29 8.22 -6.21
CA GLY A 959 33.91 8.71 -4.98
C GLY A 959 35.38 9.10 -5.10
N THR A 960 35.90 9.67 -4.01
CA THR A 960 37.33 9.91 -3.82
C THR A 960 37.71 9.74 -2.34
N ALA A 961 38.94 9.30 -2.08
CA ALA A 961 39.52 9.27 -0.74
C ALA A 961 40.87 9.99 -0.72
N SER A 962 41.22 10.55 0.44
CA SER A 962 42.52 11.21 0.68
C SER A 962 43.70 10.25 0.88
N CYS A 963 43.43 8.94 0.95
CA CYS A 963 44.41 7.85 1.02
C CYS A 963 44.16 6.80 -0.09
N GLY A 964 45.06 5.83 -0.23
CA GLY A 964 44.90 4.64 -1.09
C GLY A 964 44.86 4.84 -2.61
N SER A 965 45.11 6.05 -3.12
CA SER A 965 45.14 6.32 -4.58
C SER A 965 43.89 5.85 -5.33
N SER A 966 42.74 5.80 -4.65
CA SER A 966 41.48 5.24 -5.14
C SER A 966 40.60 6.28 -5.84
N THR A 967 41.15 7.24 -6.59
CA THR A 967 40.34 8.32 -7.22
C THR A 967 39.90 8.02 -8.66
N THR A 968 40.23 6.82 -9.13
CA THR A 968 39.89 6.31 -10.47
C THR A 968 39.57 4.81 -10.40
N THR A 969 38.95 4.38 -9.31
CA THR A 969 38.72 2.98 -8.94
C THR A 969 37.24 2.80 -8.59
N PRO A 970 36.57 1.76 -9.11
CA PRO A 970 35.19 1.43 -8.78
C PRO A 970 34.87 1.45 -7.28
N ASP A 971 33.67 1.90 -6.95
CA ASP A 971 33.23 2.21 -5.60
C ASP A 971 31.91 1.51 -5.26
N VAL A 972 31.85 0.93 -4.07
CA VAL A 972 30.62 0.38 -3.49
C VAL A 972 30.36 1.11 -2.18
N TRP A 973 29.12 1.57 -2.00
CA TRP A 973 28.76 2.49 -0.93
C TRP A 973 27.76 1.88 0.06
N PHE A 974 27.92 2.22 1.32
CA PHE A 974 27.01 1.82 2.39
C PHE A 974 26.65 3.03 3.23
N GLU A 975 25.39 3.14 3.63
CA GLU A 975 24.86 4.19 4.49
C GLU A 975 24.63 3.58 5.89
N TYR A 976 25.44 3.99 6.86
CA TYR A 976 25.45 3.44 8.20
C TYR A 976 24.79 4.39 9.19
N THR A 977 23.64 4.00 9.75
CA THR A 977 22.99 4.73 10.87
C THR A 977 23.45 4.13 12.19
N ALA A 978 24.02 4.95 13.05
CA ALA A 978 24.59 4.53 14.32
C ALA A 978 23.51 4.07 15.32
N PRO A 979 23.56 2.83 15.84
CA PRO A 979 22.56 2.31 16.78
C PRO A 979 22.82 2.71 18.24
N VAL A 980 23.97 3.30 18.52
CA VAL A 980 24.42 3.74 19.86
C VAL A 980 25.29 4.99 19.75
N THR A 981 25.42 5.73 20.85
CA THR A 981 26.48 6.75 21.00
C THR A 981 27.74 6.09 21.52
N GLY A 982 28.88 6.25 20.82
CA GLY A 982 30.11 5.52 21.11
C GLY A 982 31.13 5.60 19.96
N ASP A 983 31.77 4.47 19.63
CA ASP A 983 32.65 4.33 18.46
C ASP A 983 32.13 3.21 17.53
N ALA A 984 32.15 3.45 16.22
CA ALA A 984 31.96 2.44 15.17
C ALA A 984 33.29 2.03 14.56
N THR A 985 33.40 0.76 14.14
CA THR A 985 34.51 0.22 13.35
C THR A 985 33.98 -0.50 12.13
N ALA A 986 34.51 -0.16 10.95
CA ALA A 986 34.24 -0.84 9.69
C ALA A 986 35.54 -1.45 9.14
N THR A 987 35.51 -2.72 8.73
CA THR A 987 36.73 -3.49 8.44
C THR A 987 36.57 -4.49 7.31
N THR A 988 37.61 -4.69 6.51
CA THR A 988 37.71 -5.80 5.53
C THR A 988 38.71 -6.88 6.00
N CYS A 989 39.16 -6.82 7.26
CA CYS A 989 40.19 -7.70 7.85
C CYS A 989 39.71 -9.15 8.18
N ASN A 990 38.66 -9.66 7.54
CA ASN A 990 38.05 -10.98 7.81
C ASN A 990 38.78 -12.19 7.18
N GLY A 991 39.67 -11.95 6.22
CA GLY A 991 40.36 -13.02 5.48
C GLY A 991 39.55 -13.65 4.34
N VAL A 992 38.32 -13.16 4.09
CA VAL A 992 37.53 -13.46 2.89
C VAL A 992 37.92 -12.50 1.77
N THR A 993 38.01 -11.20 2.07
CA THR A 993 38.45 -10.18 1.11
C THR A 993 39.89 -10.43 0.66
N ALA A 994 40.09 -10.54 -0.66
CA ALA A 994 41.32 -11.05 -1.26
C ALA A 994 42.14 -10.01 -2.07
N TYR A 995 41.59 -8.83 -2.33
CA TYR A 995 42.27 -7.73 -3.04
C TYR A 995 42.66 -6.60 -2.08
N ASP A 996 43.36 -5.60 -2.63
CA ASP A 996 43.92 -4.44 -1.95
C ASP A 996 42.84 -3.36 -1.79
N THR A 997 42.24 -3.23 -0.60
CA THR A 997 41.06 -2.38 -0.38
C THR A 997 41.41 -0.95 0.02
N VAL A 998 40.48 -0.03 -0.18
CA VAL A 998 40.49 1.30 0.47
C VAL A 998 39.13 1.52 1.12
N LEU A 999 39.11 1.84 2.42
CA LEU A 999 37.91 2.25 3.14
C LEU A 999 37.95 3.74 3.44
N SER A 1000 36.83 4.45 3.26
CA SER A 1000 36.67 5.83 3.73
C SER A 1000 35.26 6.09 4.23
N VAL A 1001 35.14 6.83 5.34
CA VAL A 1001 33.86 7.27 5.91
C VAL A 1001 33.69 8.77 5.69
N LEU A 1002 32.50 9.19 5.27
CA LEU A 1002 32.12 10.57 5.01
C LEU A 1002 30.88 10.95 5.85
N ASP A 1003 30.70 12.24 6.12
CA ASP A 1003 29.50 12.77 6.80
C ASP A 1003 28.23 12.73 5.93
N SER A 1004 28.39 12.70 4.60
CA SER A 1004 27.32 12.77 3.62
C SER A 1004 27.88 12.49 2.21
N CYS A 1005 27.01 12.23 1.23
CA CYS A 1005 27.44 12.01 -0.14
C CYS A 1005 28.08 13.28 -0.74
N GLY A 1006 29.37 13.20 -1.11
CA GLY A 1006 30.17 14.34 -1.56
C GLY A 1006 30.60 15.33 -0.45
N GLY A 1007 30.36 14.99 0.82
CA GLY A 1007 30.66 15.81 1.99
C GLY A 1007 32.07 15.66 2.55
N THR A 1008 32.23 15.88 3.86
CA THR A 1008 33.54 15.83 4.52
C THR A 1008 33.93 14.38 4.81
N GLN A 1009 35.14 13.99 4.39
CA GLN A 1009 35.73 12.71 4.75
C GLN A 1009 36.18 12.73 6.23
N ILE A 1010 35.59 11.87 7.05
CA ILE A 1010 35.82 11.74 8.50
C ILE A 1010 37.11 10.95 8.75
N VAL A 1011 37.23 9.77 8.13
CA VAL A 1011 38.38 8.86 8.26
C VAL A 1011 38.58 8.11 6.94
N CYS A 1012 39.81 7.69 6.64
CA CYS A 1012 40.06 6.67 5.62
C CYS A 1012 41.29 5.85 5.94
N ASN A 1013 41.38 4.67 5.33
CA ASN A 1013 42.51 3.77 5.42
C ASN A 1013 42.68 2.95 4.14
N ASP A 1014 43.92 2.52 3.91
CA ASP A 1014 44.44 1.71 2.81
C ASP A 1014 44.88 0.36 3.42
N ASP A 1015 45.91 0.41 4.27
CA ASP A 1015 46.58 -0.73 4.90
C ASP A 1015 46.68 -0.60 6.45
N ASP A 1016 45.84 -1.27 7.24
CA ASP A 1016 46.05 -1.36 8.71
C ASP A 1016 45.60 -2.69 9.38
N CYS A 1017 45.31 -3.73 8.60
CA CYS A 1017 45.03 -5.05 9.19
C CYS A 1017 46.27 -5.66 9.86
N THR A 1018 46.23 -5.84 11.18
CA THR A 1018 47.28 -6.58 11.90
C THR A 1018 47.00 -8.09 11.86
N GLY A 1019 48.00 -8.88 11.41
CA GLY A 1019 47.96 -10.36 11.44
C GLY A 1019 47.46 -11.05 10.16
N PHE A 1020 46.73 -10.34 9.29
CA PHE A 1020 46.44 -10.76 7.92
C PHE A 1020 47.49 -10.18 6.95
N SER A 1021 47.49 -10.57 5.67
CA SER A 1021 48.34 -9.89 4.68
C SER A 1021 47.91 -8.42 4.61
N SER A 1022 48.88 -7.51 4.77
CA SER A 1022 48.67 -6.09 5.15
C SER A 1022 48.13 -5.19 4.03
N LEU A 1023 47.22 -5.71 3.21
CA LEU A 1023 46.64 -5.08 2.02
C LEU A 1023 45.11 -4.95 2.15
N ARG A 1024 44.63 -4.73 3.38
CA ARG A 1024 43.21 -4.59 3.70
C ARG A 1024 43.06 -3.50 4.75
N SER A 1025 41.90 -2.86 4.74
CA SER A 1025 41.66 -1.63 5.47
C SER A 1025 40.69 -1.85 6.63
N THR A 1026 40.88 -1.06 7.67
CA THR A 1026 39.99 -0.95 8.82
C THR A 1026 39.93 0.51 9.25
N VAL A 1027 38.76 1.01 9.62
CA VAL A 1027 38.54 2.39 10.06
C VAL A 1027 37.68 2.40 11.31
N THR A 1028 38.01 3.28 12.25
CA THR A 1028 37.24 3.50 13.49
C THR A 1028 36.97 4.99 13.63
N TRP A 1029 35.74 5.36 13.97
CA TRP A 1029 35.31 6.74 14.18
C TRP A 1029 34.24 6.82 15.27
N SER A 1030 34.13 7.97 15.92
CA SER A 1030 33.11 8.19 16.95
C SER A 1030 31.75 8.49 16.33
N ILE A 1031 30.71 7.94 16.93
CA ILE A 1031 29.33 7.94 16.46
C ILE A 1031 28.38 8.47 17.54
N THR A 1032 27.28 9.08 17.10
CA THR A 1032 26.15 9.46 17.95
C THR A 1032 24.92 8.68 17.50
N SER A 1033 24.14 8.14 18.44
CA SER A 1033 22.93 7.38 18.14
C SER A 1033 22.00 8.13 17.17
N GLY A 1034 21.51 7.44 16.13
CA GLY A 1034 20.65 8.02 15.10
C GLY A 1034 21.35 8.86 14.03
N GLN A 1035 22.65 9.19 14.17
CA GLN A 1035 23.40 9.86 13.10
C GLN A 1035 23.82 8.87 12.00
N THR A 1036 23.83 9.35 10.75
CA THR A 1036 24.11 8.56 9.56
C THR A 1036 25.45 8.93 8.93
N TYR A 1037 26.17 7.93 8.41
CA TYR A 1037 27.53 8.02 7.88
C TYR A 1037 27.67 7.26 6.57
N LEU A 1038 28.44 7.76 5.60
CA LEU A 1038 28.65 7.12 4.29
C LEU A 1038 29.98 6.36 4.27
N ILE A 1039 29.93 5.03 4.21
CA ILE A 1039 31.10 4.14 4.13
C ILE A 1039 31.33 3.73 2.67
N ARG A 1040 32.48 4.10 2.11
CA ARG A 1040 32.92 3.73 0.76
C ARG A 1040 33.93 2.60 0.82
N VAL A 1041 33.69 1.55 0.04
CA VAL A 1041 34.64 0.47 -0.24
C VAL A 1041 35.14 0.61 -1.67
N SER A 1042 36.45 0.74 -1.83
CA SER A 1042 37.14 0.88 -3.11
C SER A 1042 38.39 0.00 -3.12
N GLY A 1043 39.28 0.17 -4.09
CA GLY A 1043 40.54 -0.59 -4.17
C GLY A 1043 41.76 0.24 -4.55
N PHE A 1044 42.95 -0.23 -4.15
CA PHE A 1044 44.21 0.47 -4.40
C PHE A 1044 44.63 0.38 -5.87
N ASN A 1045 44.92 1.52 -6.50
CA ASN A 1045 45.48 1.62 -7.86
C ASN A 1045 44.76 0.80 -8.97
N GLY A 1046 43.44 0.64 -8.87
CA GLY A 1046 42.62 -0.05 -9.88
C GLY A 1046 42.44 -1.56 -9.64
N LEU A 1047 42.83 -2.05 -8.46
CA LEU A 1047 42.43 -3.38 -8.00
C LEU A 1047 40.95 -3.38 -7.60
N THR A 1048 40.27 -4.47 -7.92
CA THR A 1048 38.83 -4.68 -7.66
C THR A 1048 38.54 -6.15 -7.39
N GLY A 1049 37.33 -6.44 -6.91
CA GLY A 1049 36.78 -7.78 -6.76
C GLY A 1049 35.83 -7.89 -5.57
N ALA A 1050 35.44 -9.13 -5.25
CA ALA A 1050 34.61 -9.45 -4.11
C ALA A 1050 35.28 -9.12 -2.76
N PHE A 1051 34.50 -8.53 -1.85
CA PHE A 1051 34.86 -8.22 -0.48
C PHE A 1051 33.74 -8.61 0.50
N GLN A 1052 34.12 -8.73 1.76
CA GLN A 1052 33.23 -8.67 2.91
C GLN A 1052 33.66 -7.46 3.76
N LEU A 1053 32.68 -6.63 4.13
CA LEU A 1053 32.78 -5.48 5.02
C LEU A 1053 32.07 -5.84 6.34
N ASP A 1054 32.79 -5.85 7.45
CA ASP A 1054 32.22 -6.06 8.77
C ASP A 1054 32.16 -4.72 9.51
N ILE A 1055 30.98 -4.40 10.06
CA ILE A 1055 30.71 -3.17 10.82
C ILE A 1055 30.32 -3.57 12.25
N SER A 1056 30.86 -2.87 13.24
CA SER A 1056 30.52 -3.08 14.65
C SER A 1056 30.63 -1.78 15.45
N SER A 1057 29.68 -1.53 16.33
CA SER A 1057 29.70 -0.42 17.27
C SER A 1057 29.97 -0.88 18.70
N THR A 1058 30.49 0.04 19.52
CA THR A 1058 30.55 -0.11 20.96
C THR A 1058 30.11 1.20 21.62
N GLY A 1059 29.01 1.15 22.38
CA GLY A 1059 28.38 2.31 23.00
C GLY A 1059 27.22 1.91 23.90
N THR A 1060 26.48 2.91 24.39
CA THR A 1060 25.23 2.72 25.13
C THR A 1060 24.05 3.26 24.33
N VAL A 1061 22.92 2.55 24.36
CA VAL A 1061 21.64 3.07 23.87
C VAL A 1061 21.17 4.14 24.87
N GLY A 1062 21.03 5.38 24.40
CA GLY A 1062 20.43 6.47 25.18
C GLY A 1062 18.90 6.46 25.06
N PRO A 1063 18.18 7.13 25.98
CA PRO A 1063 16.75 7.39 25.82
C PRO A 1063 16.46 8.13 24.51
N VAL A 1064 15.33 7.86 23.85
CA VAL A 1064 14.99 8.49 22.56
C VAL A 1064 14.82 10.02 22.64
N ASN A 1065 14.63 10.55 23.85
CA ASN A 1065 14.51 11.97 24.16
C ASN A 1065 15.74 12.57 24.85
N ASP A 1066 16.93 12.00 24.59
CA ASP A 1066 18.23 12.53 25.02
C ASP A 1066 18.44 13.98 24.54
N ASP A 1067 18.25 14.24 23.25
CA ASP A 1067 18.36 15.59 22.68
C ASP A 1067 17.08 16.40 22.86
N CYS A 1068 17.21 17.70 23.12
CA CYS A 1068 16.06 18.63 23.20
C CYS A 1068 15.14 18.60 21.96
N ALA A 1069 15.70 18.36 20.77
CA ALA A 1069 14.94 18.26 19.52
C ALA A 1069 13.90 17.12 19.53
N ASN A 1070 14.12 16.09 20.35
CA ASN A 1070 13.34 14.86 20.44
C ASN A 1070 12.46 14.82 21.71
N ALA A 1071 12.14 15.97 22.29
CA ALA A 1071 11.43 16.09 23.56
C ALA A 1071 10.00 15.49 23.53
N ILE A 1072 9.78 14.39 24.26
CA ILE A 1072 8.51 13.64 24.29
C ILE A 1072 7.36 14.53 24.82
N ALA A 1073 6.27 14.61 24.07
CA ALA A 1073 5.08 15.34 24.48
C ALA A 1073 4.32 14.62 25.60
N ILE A 1074 4.05 15.31 26.70
CA ILE A 1074 3.37 14.76 27.89
C ILE A 1074 2.17 15.61 28.32
N GLY A 1075 1.16 14.95 28.90
CA GLY A 1075 -0.05 15.58 29.44
C GLY A 1075 -0.01 15.79 30.96
N ILE A 1076 -1.09 16.35 31.52
CA ILE A 1076 -1.33 16.35 32.96
C ILE A 1076 -1.52 14.91 33.46
N GLY A 1077 -0.80 14.53 34.52
CA GLY A 1077 -0.71 13.15 35.00
C GLY A 1077 0.74 12.73 35.28
N ALA A 1078 0.94 11.44 35.54
CA ALA A 1078 2.26 10.87 35.82
C ALA A 1078 2.83 10.15 34.57
N THR A 1079 4.10 10.42 34.26
CA THR A 1079 4.88 9.83 33.18
C THR A 1079 6.12 9.16 33.77
N ASN A 1080 6.37 7.89 33.43
CA ASN A 1080 7.60 7.20 33.84
C ASN A 1080 8.76 7.58 32.91
N PHE A 1081 9.99 7.63 33.42
CA PHE A 1081 11.18 7.88 32.61
C PHE A 1081 12.41 7.15 33.18
N ASP A 1082 13.48 7.05 32.38
CA ASP A 1082 14.80 6.59 32.83
C ASP A 1082 15.88 7.42 32.10
N THR A 1083 16.86 7.93 32.85
CA THR A 1083 18.00 8.71 32.32
C THR A 1083 19.25 7.87 32.09
N THR A 1084 19.18 6.55 32.31
CA THR A 1084 20.31 5.64 32.10
C THR A 1084 20.71 5.62 30.62
N GLY A 1085 21.96 6.04 30.34
CA GLY A 1085 22.50 6.11 28.98
C GLY A 1085 22.35 7.47 28.29
N ALA A 1086 21.66 8.43 28.92
CA ALA A 1086 21.54 9.79 28.44
C ALA A 1086 22.87 10.56 28.45
N THR A 1087 23.12 11.36 27.43
CA THR A 1087 24.24 12.30 27.34
C THR A 1087 23.90 13.61 28.09
N THR A 1088 24.86 14.54 28.17
CA THR A 1088 24.61 15.88 28.73
C THR A 1088 24.71 16.87 27.60
N ASP A 1089 23.63 17.03 26.83
CA ASP A 1089 23.58 17.84 25.60
C ASP A 1089 23.21 19.30 25.90
N GLY A 1090 22.35 19.51 26.89
CA GLY A 1090 21.83 20.82 27.25
C GLY A 1090 22.84 21.78 27.91
N PRO A 1091 22.54 23.08 27.91
CA PRO A 1091 23.46 24.11 28.38
C PRO A 1091 23.68 24.04 29.91
N ASP A 1092 24.81 24.58 30.37
CA ASP A 1092 24.99 24.88 31.80
C ASP A 1092 23.91 25.87 32.28
N GLU A 1093 23.40 25.69 33.49
CA GLU A 1093 22.43 26.56 34.13
C GLU A 1093 23.12 27.78 34.81
N PRO A 1094 22.50 28.98 34.80
CA PRO A 1094 23.09 30.20 35.33
C PRO A 1094 22.99 30.29 36.86
N ASN A 1095 23.67 31.27 37.46
CA ASN A 1095 23.78 31.50 38.92
C ASN A 1095 22.46 31.47 39.74
N ALA A 1096 21.28 31.63 39.12
CA ALA A 1096 19.98 31.53 39.80
C ALA A 1096 19.56 30.07 40.08
N CYS A 1097 20.12 29.11 39.34
CA CYS A 1097 19.86 27.67 39.39
C CYS A 1097 21.06 26.87 39.93
N LEU A 1098 22.09 27.54 40.46
CA LEU A 1098 23.29 26.87 41.01
C LEU A 1098 23.03 26.35 42.42
N ASN A 1099 22.71 25.07 42.53
CA ASN A 1099 22.66 24.34 43.78
C ASN A 1099 23.98 23.58 44.02
N ALA A 1100 24.48 23.65 45.26
CA ALA A 1100 25.76 23.09 45.74
C ALA A 1100 27.06 23.41 44.95
N GLY A 1101 26.99 24.12 43.82
CA GLY A 1101 28.11 24.43 42.93
C GLY A 1101 28.14 23.62 41.63
N ASP A 1102 27.13 22.80 41.34
CA ASP A 1102 26.97 22.12 40.04
C ASP A 1102 26.21 23.03 39.06
N SER A 1103 26.76 23.22 37.87
CA SER A 1103 26.14 24.04 36.82
C SER A 1103 25.19 23.27 35.92
N ASN A 1104 25.26 21.94 35.81
CA ASN A 1104 24.53 21.23 34.74
C ASN A 1104 23.42 20.32 35.28
N VAL A 1105 22.46 20.01 34.41
CA VAL A 1105 21.50 18.92 34.59
C VAL A 1105 22.14 17.74 33.86
N GLY A 1106 22.83 16.85 34.58
CA GLY A 1106 23.66 15.82 33.95
C GLY A 1106 22.85 14.59 33.51
N SER A 1107 23.25 13.99 32.39
CA SER A 1107 22.54 12.86 31.74
C SER A 1107 21.05 13.17 31.59
N ASP A 1108 20.76 14.17 30.78
CA ASP A 1108 19.45 14.79 30.69
C ASP A 1108 18.59 14.27 29.55
N ILE A 1109 17.28 14.31 29.78
CA ILE A 1109 16.24 13.96 28.80
C ILE A 1109 15.17 15.05 28.79
N TRP A 1110 14.48 15.17 27.67
CA TRP A 1110 13.58 16.29 27.42
C TRP A 1110 12.12 15.85 27.24
N PHE A 1111 11.22 16.64 27.78
CA PHE A 1111 9.76 16.51 27.58
C PHE A 1111 9.17 17.85 27.14
N SER A 1112 8.10 17.81 26.36
CA SER A 1112 7.33 18.99 25.95
C SER A 1112 5.91 18.95 26.52
N HIS A 1113 5.35 20.11 26.86
CA HIS A 1113 3.97 20.22 27.36
C HIS A 1113 3.32 21.50 26.83
N VAL A 1114 2.04 21.43 26.50
CA VAL A 1114 1.20 22.60 26.23
C VAL A 1114 0.19 22.73 27.36
N ALA A 1115 0.26 23.84 28.10
CA ALA A 1115 -0.56 24.05 29.28
C ALA A 1115 -2.05 24.04 28.92
N THR A 1116 -2.81 23.10 29.50
CA THR A 1116 -4.26 22.96 29.28
C THR A 1116 -5.09 23.82 30.24
N CYS A 1117 -4.46 24.74 30.96
CA CYS A 1117 -5.00 25.49 32.08
C CYS A 1117 -4.33 26.87 32.18
N THR A 1118 -4.99 27.82 32.86
CA THR A 1118 -4.36 29.06 33.33
C THR A 1118 -4.30 29.02 34.85
N GLY A 1119 -3.09 29.02 35.42
CA GLY A 1119 -2.87 28.72 36.84
C GLY A 1119 -1.41 28.40 37.14
N ASP A 1120 -1.14 27.81 38.30
CA ASP A 1120 0.20 27.34 38.64
C ASP A 1120 0.38 25.88 38.16
N LEU A 1121 1.33 25.67 37.25
CA LEU A 1121 1.76 24.33 36.83
C LEU A 1121 2.85 23.82 37.77
N THR A 1122 2.63 22.63 38.33
CA THR A 1122 3.58 21.90 39.16
C THR A 1122 4.18 20.74 38.35
N VAL A 1123 5.51 20.74 38.28
CA VAL A 1123 6.35 19.70 37.70
C VAL A 1123 7.03 18.97 38.87
N ASP A 1124 6.67 17.71 39.09
CA ASP A 1124 6.99 16.96 40.31
C ASP A 1124 7.73 15.64 40.02
N LEU A 1125 8.95 15.48 40.53
CA LEU A 1125 9.77 14.27 40.38
C LEU A 1125 9.84 13.44 41.69
N CYS A 1126 9.01 13.77 42.69
CA CYS A 1126 8.94 13.05 43.95
C CYS A 1126 8.61 11.56 43.76
N GLY A 1127 9.52 10.69 44.23
CA GLY A 1127 9.42 9.23 44.07
C GLY A 1127 10.42 8.64 43.07
N SER A 1128 11.24 9.47 42.41
CA SER A 1128 12.35 9.01 41.57
C SER A 1128 13.44 8.28 42.36
N SER A 1129 14.19 7.38 41.73
CA SER A 1129 15.13 6.48 42.44
C SER A 1129 16.55 7.05 42.65
N TYR A 1130 16.80 8.29 42.22
CA TYR A 1130 18.12 8.93 42.21
C TYR A 1130 18.00 10.45 42.45
N ASP A 1131 19.16 11.10 42.57
CA ASP A 1131 19.32 12.53 42.83
C ASP A 1131 18.96 13.36 41.56
N THR A 1132 17.71 13.82 41.48
CA THR A 1132 17.12 14.40 40.23
C THR A 1132 17.21 15.91 40.17
N ARG A 1133 17.49 16.46 38.99
CA ARG A 1133 17.49 17.90 38.73
C ARG A 1133 16.57 18.25 37.56
N VAL A 1134 15.85 19.38 37.64
CA VAL A 1134 14.87 19.82 36.64
C VAL A 1134 15.08 21.26 36.20
N ALA A 1135 14.91 21.53 34.91
CA ALA A 1135 14.94 22.89 34.33
C ALA A 1135 13.83 23.07 33.28
N ILE A 1136 13.27 24.28 33.20
CA ILE A 1136 12.10 24.63 32.39
C ILE A 1136 12.45 25.71 31.38
N TYR A 1137 12.08 25.48 30.12
CA TYR A 1137 12.43 26.30 28.97
C TYR A 1137 11.19 26.63 28.12
N ALA A 1138 11.22 27.74 27.36
CA ALA A 1138 10.13 28.11 26.44
C ALA A 1138 10.30 27.53 25.02
N ALA A 1139 11.53 27.14 24.67
CA ALA A 1139 11.96 26.54 23.41
C ALA A 1139 13.34 25.88 23.65
N CYS A 1140 13.83 25.06 22.71
CA CYS A 1140 15.15 24.43 22.88
C CYS A 1140 16.25 25.49 23.03
N PRO A 1141 17.04 25.44 24.12
CA PRO A 1141 17.86 26.58 24.50
C PRO A 1141 19.13 26.67 23.66
N SER A 1142 19.46 27.89 23.24
CA SER A 1142 20.70 28.20 22.52
C SER A 1142 21.89 28.51 23.43
N GLY A 1143 21.65 28.60 24.75
CA GLY A 1143 22.67 28.78 25.76
C GLY A 1143 22.13 29.00 27.18
N SER A 1144 23.06 29.13 28.13
CA SER A 1144 22.86 29.16 29.59
C SER A 1144 22.01 30.31 30.16
N GLY A 1145 21.41 31.15 29.33
CA GLY A 1145 20.64 32.33 29.75
C GLY A 1145 19.13 32.20 29.63
N GLU A 1146 18.65 31.05 29.16
CA GLU A 1146 17.29 30.88 28.63
C GLU A 1146 16.36 30.04 29.53
N VAL A 1147 16.87 29.50 30.63
CA VAL A 1147 16.07 28.81 31.66
C VAL A 1147 15.10 29.78 32.33
N MET A 1148 13.84 29.35 32.47
CA MET A 1148 12.79 30.13 33.13
C MET A 1148 12.66 29.76 34.61
N TYR A 1149 12.66 28.47 34.90
CA TYR A 1149 12.48 27.89 36.24
C TYR A 1149 13.32 26.62 36.37
N CYS A 1150 13.73 26.29 37.59
CA CYS A 1150 14.62 25.17 37.86
C CYS A 1150 14.50 24.71 39.31
N ASN A 1151 14.80 23.45 39.59
CA ASN A 1151 15.09 22.97 40.93
C ASN A 1151 16.07 21.78 40.90
N ASP A 1152 16.58 21.44 42.08
CA ASP A 1152 17.50 20.32 42.36
C ASP A 1152 16.91 19.55 43.56
N ASP A 1153 16.70 20.24 44.69
CA ASP A 1153 16.19 19.67 45.94
C ASP A 1153 14.75 20.11 46.30
N PHE A 1154 13.88 19.15 46.65
CA PHE A 1154 12.57 19.40 47.23
C PHE A 1154 12.22 18.40 48.36
N ASP A 1155 11.57 18.89 49.41
CA ASP A 1155 11.09 18.10 50.56
C ASP A 1155 9.67 17.58 50.29
N CYS A 1156 9.57 16.41 49.67
CA CYS A 1156 8.33 15.77 49.24
C CYS A 1156 7.37 15.47 50.42
N ASN A 1157 7.93 15.12 51.57
CA ASN A 1157 7.16 14.74 52.77
C ASN A 1157 6.86 15.92 53.71
N GLY A 1158 7.35 17.13 53.41
CA GLY A 1158 7.12 18.35 54.20
C GLY A 1158 7.65 18.25 55.65
N ASN A 1159 8.69 17.44 55.86
CA ASN A 1159 9.19 17.12 57.20
C ASN A 1159 10.25 18.13 57.72
N GLY A 1160 10.76 18.98 56.83
CA GLY A 1160 11.83 19.96 57.07
C GLY A 1160 13.24 19.46 56.71
N SER A 1161 13.38 18.32 56.04
CA SER A 1161 14.67 17.67 55.72
C SER A 1161 14.63 16.90 54.40
N VAL A 1162 15.31 17.44 53.38
CA VAL A 1162 15.50 16.80 52.06
C VAL A 1162 16.31 15.49 52.09
N SER A 1163 17.04 15.23 53.18
CA SER A 1163 17.93 14.06 53.33
C SER A 1163 17.23 12.71 53.41
N ASP A 1164 15.94 12.70 53.76
CA ASP A 1164 15.21 11.47 54.08
C ASP A 1164 14.38 10.97 52.88
N ASP A 1165 14.26 11.80 51.84
CA ASP A 1165 13.36 11.62 50.69
C ASP A 1165 14.11 11.34 49.37
N GLY A 1166 15.44 11.43 49.34
CA GLY A 1166 16.28 10.98 48.22
C GLY A 1166 16.86 12.06 47.30
N PHE A 1167 16.81 13.34 47.67
CA PHE A 1167 17.27 14.48 46.86
C PHE A 1167 16.56 14.56 45.50
N VAL A 1168 15.25 14.79 45.53
CA VAL A 1168 14.38 14.79 44.35
C VAL A 1168 13.76 16.16 44.08
N SER A 1169 13.49 16.46 42.82
CA SER A 1169 13.15 17.79 42.34
C SER A 1169 11.65 18.06 42.23
N ARG A 1170 11.26 19.33 42.43
CA ARG A 1170 9.93 19.84 42.09
C ARG A 1170 10.00 21.33 41.78
N VAL A 1171 9.29 21.79 40.76
CA VAL A 1171 9.18 23.22 40.43
C VAL A 1171 7.74 23.61 40.15
N VAL A 1172 7.34 24.82 40.57
CA VAL A 1172 5.99 25.36 40.43
C VAL A 1172 6.09 26.75 39.81
N PHE A 1173 5.31 27.00 38.76
CA PHE A 1173 5.35 28.28 38.04
C PHE A 1173 4.02 28.59 37.32
N PRO A 1174 3.69 29.88 37.13
CA PRO A 1174 2.46 30.28 36.46
C PRO A 1174 2.51 29.99 34.96
N VAL A 1175 1.41 29.48 34.42
CA VAL A 1175 1.17 29.25 32.98
C VAL A 1175 -0.19 29.81 32.54
N THR A 1176 -0.30 30.13 31.25
CA THR A 1176 -1.55 30.45 30.57
C THR A 1176 -1.96 29.28 29.68
N SER A 1177 -3.26 29.03 29.53
CA SER A 1177 -3.72 27.97 28.64
C SER A 1177 -3.28 28.22 27.20
N GLY A 1178 -2.56 27.25 26.63
CA GLY A 1178 -1.91 27.35 25.33
C GLY A 1178 -0.41 27.68 25.37
N ASP A 1179 0.18 27.98 26.53
CA ASP A 1179 1.62 28.16 26.66
C ASP A 1179 2.35 26.83 26.42
N ALA A 1180 3.31 26.83 25.49
CA ALA A 1180 4.19 25.69 25.22
C ALA A 1180 5.47 25.81 26.05
N ILE A 1181 5.85 24.71 26.71
CA ILE A 1181 7.04 24.61 27.56
C ILE A 1181 7.82 23.32 27.26
N LEU A 1182 9.11 23.36 27.56
CA LEU A 1182 10.01 22.22 27.61
C LEU A 1182 10.48 21.99 29.04
N ILE A 1183 10.61 20.72 29.42
CA ILE A 1183 10.99 20.24 30.73
C ILE A 1183 12.21 19.34 30.54
N ARG A 1184 13.37 19.81 31.00
CA ARG A 1184 14.64 19.09 31.03
C ARG A 1184 14.76 18.36 32.36
N VAL A 1185 14.97 17.05 32.34
CA VAL A 1185 15.10 16.20 33.53
C VAL A 1185 16.42 15.43 33.46
N GLY A 1186 17.24 15.51 34.50
CA GLY A 1186 18.48 14.74 34.61
C GLY A 1186 18.84 14.55 36.07
N GLY A 1187 20.13 14.52 36.40
CA GLY A 1187 20.60 14.37 37.78
C GLY A 1187 21.77 15.26 38.17
N PHE A 1188 21.92 15.46 39.48
CA PHE A 1188 23.06 16.13 40.09
C PHE A 1188 24.34 15.31 39.89
N ASN A 1189 25.44 15.95 39.47
CA ASN A 1189 26.71 15.30 39.11
C ASN A 1189 26.58 14.08 38.16
N ALA A 1190 25.63 14.14 37.21
CA ALA A 1190 25.31 13.05 36.28
C ALA A 1190 24.90 11.73 36.97
N ALA A 1191 24.16 11.83 38.08
CA ALA A 1191 23.36 10.73 38.58
C ALA A 1191 22.27 10.35 37.56
N THR A 1192 22.02 9.05 37.40
CA THR A 1192 21.04 8.51 36.44
C THR A 1192 20.17 7.43 37.09
N GLY A 1193 19.01 7.18 36.49
CA GLY A 1193 18.14 6.07 36.82
C GLY A 1193 16.67 6.33 36.46
N ALA A 1194 15.81 5.42 36.92
CA ALA A 1194 14.38 5.51 36.69
C ALA A 1194 13.69 6.52 37.63
N GLY A 1195 12.63 7.16 37.13
CA GLY A 1195 11.81 8.09 37.89
C GLY A 1195 10.39 8.26 37.37
N VAL A 1196 9.63 9.13 38.05
CA VAL A 1196 8.26 9.47 37.70
C VAL A 1196 8.11 10.98 37.67
N LEU A 1197 7.76 11.53 36.52
CA LEU A 1197 7.45 12.93 36.29
C LEU A 1197 5.94 13.13 36.34
N THR A 1198 5.46 13.82 37.37
CA THR A 1198 4.04 14.16 37.52
C THR A 1198 3.80 15.62 37.20
N LEU A 1199 2.94 15.89 36.20
CA LEU A 1199 2.41 17.21 35.91
C LEU A 1199 1.03 17.36 36.58
N SER A 1200 0.84 18.47 37.28
CA SER A 1200 -0.44 18.88 37.84
C SER A 1200 -0.62 20.40 37.70
N CYS A 1201 -1.85 20.86 37.53
CA CYS A 1201 -2.15 22.28 37.38
C CYS A 1201 -3.25 22.69 38.34
N ASP A 1202 -2.95 23.65 39.20
CA ASP A 1202 -3.92 24.29 40.08
C ASP A 1202 -4.45 25.55 39.36
N SER A 1203 -5.69 25.49 38.87
CA SER A 1203 -6.33 26.65 38.23
C SER A 1203 -6.49 27.79 39.24
N ALA A 1204 -6.16 29.01 38.81
CA ALA A 1204 -6.40 30.19 39.64
C ALA A 1204 -7.92 30.42 39.72
N ALA A 1205 -8.50 30.26 40.92
CA ALA A 1205 -9.93 30.41 41.16
C ALA A 1205 -10.47 31.71 40.56
N LEU A 1206 -11.50 31.60 39.71
CA LEU A 1206 -12.00 32.75 38.96
C LEU A 1206 -12.62 33.77 39.91
N PHE A 1207 -12.15 35.03 39.87
CA PHE A 1207 -12.68 36.08 40.72
C PHE A 1207 -14.18 36.26 40.44
N GLY A 1208 -15.03 36.06 41.45
CA GLY A 1208 -16.49 36.13 41.32
C GLY A 1208 -17.19 34.79 41.05
N ASP A 1209 -16.47 33.69 40.84
CA ASP A 1209 -17.04 32.33 40.86
C ASP A 1209 -17.25 31.91 42.31
N LEU A 1210 -18.50 31.61 42.66
CA LEU A 1210 -18.93 31.31 44.03
C LEU A 1210 -19.29 29.84 44.22
N ASN A 1211 -19.34 29.08 43.14
CA ASN A 1211 -19.79 27.70 43.14
C ASN A 1211 -18.67 26.71 42.72
N GLY A 1212 -17.62 27.20 42.08
CA GLY A 1212 -16.45 26.44 41.63
C GLY A 1212 -16.69 25.70 40.32
N ASP A 1213 -17.48 26.27 39.39
CA ASP A 1213 -17.71 25.74 38.04
C ASP A 1213 -16.86 26.41 36.95
N ASP A 1214 -15.90 27.25 37.36
CA ASP A 1214 -15.00 28.04 36.50
C ASP A 1214 -15.73 29.05 35.59
N CYS A 1215 -16.99 29.41 35.88
CA CYS A 1215 -17.76 30.35 35.07
C CYS A 1215 -18.63 31.30 35.91
N VAL A 1216 -18.28 32.60 35.96
CA VAL A 1216 -19.08 33.61 36.70
C VAL A 1216 -20.43 33.84 36.01
N ASN A 1217 -21.47 33.16 36.50
CA ASN A 1217 -22.75 33.08 35.82
C ASN A 1217 -23.96 33.34 36.74
N LEU A 1218 -25.17 33.05 36.25
CA LEU A 1218 -26.41 33.28 37.00
C LEU A 1218 -26.46 32.49 38.33
N ALA A 1219 -25.75 31.36 38.42
CA ALA A 1219 -25.60 30.57 39.63
C ALA A 1219 -24.84 31.35 40.72
N ASP A 1220 -23.75 32.01 40.36
CA ASP A 1220 -22.93 32.80 41.29
C ASP A 1220 -23.65 34.08 41.69
N LEU A 1221 -24.27 34.79 40.75
CA LEU A 1221 -25.15 35.91 41.11
C LEU A 1221 -26.29 35.47 42.04
N ALA A 1222 -26.82 34.24 41.91
CA ALA A 1222 -27.78 33.70 42.87
C ALA A 1222 -27.15 33.37 44.24
N GLY A 1223 -25.92 32.86 44.28
CA GLY A 1223 -25.15 32.65 45.50
C GLY A 1223 -24.83 33.96 46.25
N MET A 1224 -24.36 34.97 45.52
CA MET A 1224 -24.13 36.34 45.98
C MET A 1224 -25.40 36.94 46.57
N LEU A 1225 -26.52 36.88 45.83
CA LEU A 1225 -27.81 37.40 46.30
C LEU A 1225 -28.40 36.63 47.49
N ALA A 1226 -27.99 35.37 47.72
CA ALA A 1226 -28.37 34.60 48.90
C ALA A 1226 -27.56 35.00 50.15
N ALA A 1227 -26.31 35.43 49.97
CA ALA A 1227 -25.43 35.94 51.03
C ALA A 1227 -25.57 37.47 51.24
N PHE A 1228 -26.22 38.19 50.33
CA PHE A 1228 -26.28 39.65 50.32
C PHE A 1228 -26.84 40.26 51.62
N GLY A 1229 -26.09 41.19 52.21
CA GLY A 1229 -26.38 41.86 53.47
C GLY A 1229 -26.10 41.03 54.72
N SER A 1230 -25.14 40.10 54.67
CA SER A 1230 -24.73 39.26 55.79
C SER A 1230 -23.23 39.38 56.10
N ALA A 1231 -22.87 39.07 57.35
CA ALA A 1231 -21.49 39.17 57.88
C ALA A 1231 -21.09 37.91 58.67
N PRO A 1232 -19.80 37.71 59.01
CA PRO A 1232 -19.33 36.54 59.76
C PRO A 1232 -20.09 36.28 61.07
N GLY A 1233 -20.92 35.24 61.06
CA GLY A 1233 -21.78 34.84 62.18
C GLY A 1233 -23.26 34.76 61.83
N ASP A 1234 -23.68 35.34 60.70
CA ASP A 1234 -25.03 35.17 60.16
C ASP A 1234 -25.21 33.80 59.49
N ALA A 1235 -26.44 33.28 59.53
CA ALA A 1235 -26.76 31.92 59.07
C ALA A 1235 -26.71 31.74 57.54
N ASN A 1236 -26.64 32.83 56.78
CA ASN A 1236 -26.51 32.86 55.32
C ASN A 1236 -25.18 33.48 54.85
N TYR A 1237 -24.23 33.72 55.74
CA TYR A 1237 -22.91 34.23 55.36
C TYR A 1237 -22.14 33.21 54.53
N ASN A 1238 -21.74 33.62 53.32
CA ASN A 1238 -20.83 32.87 52.47
C ASN A 1238 -19.51 33.65 52.36
N PRO A 1239 -18.39 33.16 52.91
CA PRO A 1239 -17.10 33.85 52.85
C PRO A 1239 -16.53 33.98 51.42
N LEU A 1240 -17.05 33.23 50.44
CA LEU A 1240 -16.67 33.41 49.04
C LEU A 1240 -17.36 34.64 48.42
N ALA A 1241 -18.51 35.06 48.96
CA ALA A 1241 -19.28 36.20 48.47
C ALA A 1241 -18.77 37.56 49.00
N ASP A 1242 -17.83 37.55 49.94
CA ASP A 1242 -17.04 38.71 50.38
C ASP A 1242 -15.81 38.81 49.48
N LEU A 1243 -15.99 39.44 48.31
CA LEU A 1243 -15.01 39.50 47.22
C LEU A 1243 -13.97 40.61 47.45
N ASP A 1244 -14.29 41.69 48.18
CA ASP A 1244 -13.30 42.71 48.55
C ASP A 1244 -12.69 42.53 49.97
N ASN A 1245 -13.14 41.51 50.70
CA ASN A 1245 -12.61 41.01 51.98
C ASN A 1245 -12.77 42.00 53.14
N ASP A 1246 -13.82 42.83 53.12
CA ASP A 1246 -14.13 43.78 54.19
C ASP A 1246 -14.98 43.18 55.34
N ASN A 1247 -15.52 41.97 55.14
CA ASN A 1247 -16.38 41.16 56.03
C ASN A 1247 -17.89 41.52 56.02
N ASP A 1248 -18.38 42.35 55.10
CA ASP A 1248 -19.82 42.60 54.89
C ASP A 1248 -20.17 42.32 53.41
N VAL A 1249 -20.99 41.30 53.10
CA VAL A 1249 -21.39 41.01 51.69
C VAL A 1249 -22.37 42.07 51.19
N ASP A 1250 -21.92 43.01 50.37
CA ASP A 1250 -22.62 44.28 50.10
C ASP A 1250 -22.62 44.69 48.59
N LEU A 1251 -23.01 45.92 48.27
CA LEU A 1251 -22.96 46.46 46.91
C LEU A 1251 -21.54 46.51 46.32
N GLY A 1252 -20.49 46.53 47.16
CA GLY A 1252 -19.09 46.34 46.78
C GLY A 1252 -18.91 45.03 46.04
N ASP A 1253 -19.17 43.91 46.70
CA ASP A 1253 -19.00 42.55 46.15
C ASP A 1253 -19.93 42.29 44.98
N LEU A 1254 -21.19 42.71 45.07
CA LEU A 1254 -22.12 42.58 43.95
C LEU A 1254 -21.64 43.37 42.73
N SER A 1255 -20.98 44.52 42.92
CA SER A 1255 -20.36 45.25 41.80
C SER A 1255 -19.08 44.55 41.30
N GLY A 1256 -18.32 43.92 42.20
CA GLY A 1256 -17.17 43.07 41.88
C GLY A 1256 -17.57 41.92 40.96
N LEU A 1257 -18.50 41.07 41.40
CA LEU A 1257 -19.04 39.94 40.63
C LEU A 1257 -19.66 40.40 39.31
N LEU A 1258 -20.45 41.48 39.31
CA LEU A 1258 -21.05 42.00 38.07
C LEU A 1258 -20.03 42.59 37.08
N SER A 1259 -18.83 42.98 37.54
CA SER A 1259 -17.76 43.48 36.65
C SER A 1259 -17.07 42.39 35.84
N VAL A 1260 -17.19 41.14 36.27
CA VAL A 1260 -16.60 39.92 35.69
C VAL A 1260 -17.68 38.90 35.28
N PHE A 1261 -18.94 39.33 35.22
CA PHE A 1261 -20.07 38.47 34.87
C PHE A 1261 -20.01 37.99 33.41
N GLY A 1262 -20.15 36.69 33.20
CA GLY A 1262 -19.94 36.04 31.90
C GLY A 1262 -18.47 35.88 31.54
N THR A 1263 -17.58 35.72 32.54
CA THR A 1263 -16.17 35.37 32.32
C THR A 1263 -15.87 33.97 32.89
N GLY A 1264 -15.07 33.20 32.15
CA GLY A 1264 -14.76 31.79 32.43
C GLY A 1264 -14.73 30.95 31.15
N PRO A 1265 -13.94 29.87 31.06
CA PRO A 1265 -13.90 28.96 29.90
C PRO A 1265 -15.14 28.05 29.80
N GLY A 1266 -16.32 28.67 29.73
CA GLY A 1266 -17.63 28.00 29.74
C GLY A 1266 -18.84 28.94 29.81
N CYS A 1267 -18.62 30.25 29.97
CA CYS A 1267 -19.66 31.29 29.95
C CYS A 1267 -19.96 31.81 28.53
#